data_AF-A0A8T6RX02-F1
#
_entry.id   AF-A0A8T6RX02-F1
#
_cell.length_a   1.000
_cell.length_b   1.000
_cell.length_c   1.000
_cell.angle_alpha   90.00
_cell.angle_beta   90.00
_cell.angle_gamma   90.00
#
_symmetry.space_group_name_H-M   'P 1'
#
loop_
_entity.id
_entity.type
_entity.pdbx_description
1 polymer ?
#
loop_
_entity_poly.entity_id
_entity_poly.type
_entity_poly.pdbx_seq_one_letter_code
_entity_poly.pdbx_strand_id
1 'polypeptide(L)'
;MFIGMASMLAVRGFKTSVGDTARVKGDRLTLPRSNLVNLYADTRPFLPLIEVREVRKAVDTTFFGHKALMVTAAGERLVARHTLWQDLREHPSFELEGFVLRNRRPFTGRPRPLVAVNGWKQLAVAMSMLLLSMLLGLFSGGTGEDFFEAWDQYSPYLIGGFLGIMVPLYIVLRILIAKRASRGEGIMSSDMGLMMPGSDGSPHWVSKGEVRSATVNKDLLGFYIELRTAEGVEKLPLSAAPKMERAGIPVEDGFGILTHVPEPDGPDMVTPLVDGTEAPPRPPERRVRVSGRGMLLSEMPGEKVESERRRANTFGLATTVGAILFGALLLTAPGWLLGDTFCAVFLGIMVVFLGLLGVLLMVAARRMGPVRVYENGVEWASIAKGLHFLGWGDFSSARESTLGGSRMLTLTKDNRPAGSISADLPGYDEWMPMIMERVADPAWATESEDVPESATRYWAVPTALLVVSIGLGIGTAAFAGSDMDELLTISGWDLYLLLGMSTALGYFFVLMAWMMFRNTFGLTKARFPTAALVMPVAAMVLVYLVALGSAGPVSIAYSVDIVESEDPGTSVMEVGEYTDTEIVADGPVTVGAGETLTLHNVSILFDPAPGLDYGIWVHPDGKLLMDDVHVSSVDPGVGFCFEIHGKAVILDSVVVGTANDPDIENGEGGVELYCGDIRVENSRFENAQSASVMTVYCSPIIRNCTFTGALDEGIEVHGGTPLIEGCTFSDCEWPIILWNGSEAEIVNCTFVDCPRGIDMAQSSATIRGCTFLNIEDYAIQWTSDTDPEPVMEDNMFENVGTETDVQTVFASMGSICTGITMATAVIGTMVLLRMNRSRPERVSRKSDPEIIELGGTDY
;
A
#
# COMPACT_ATOMS: atom_id res chain seq x y z
N MET A 1 -6.80 -3.34 -16.26
CA MET A 1 -5.69 -2.38 -16.48
C MET A 1 -5.97 -1.33 -17.56
N PHE A 2 -6.38 -1.72 -18.77
CA PHE A 2 -6.58 -0.81 -19.93
C PHE A 2 -7.61 0.34 -19.75
N ILE A 3 -8.70 0.12 -19.02
CA ILE A 3 -9.75 1.16 -18.80
C ILE A 3 -9.32 2.23 -17.78
N GLY A 4 -8.40 1.89 -16.87
CA GLY A 4 -7.80 2.83 -15.92
C GLY A 4 -6.72 3.72 -16.54
N MET A 5 -5.98 3.20 -17.51
CA MET A 5 -4.90 3.93 -18.20
C MET A 5 -5.44 5.02 -19.15
N ALA A 6 -6.53 4.73 -19.88
CA ALA A 6 -7.18 5.70 -20.76
C ALA A 6 -7.78 6.90 -19.99
N SER A 7 -8.27 6.66 -18.77
CA SER A 7 -8.83 7.71 -17.90
C SER A 7 -7.75 8.58 -17.26
N MET A 8 -6.56 8.04 -17.00
CA MET A 8 -5.42 8.78 -16.44
C MET A 8 -4.68 9.63 -17.48
N LEU A 9 -4.54 9.16 -18.72
CA LEU A 9 -3.88 9.91 -19.80
C LEU A 9 -4.65 11.19 -20.17
N ALA A 10 -5.99 11.14 -20.15
CA ALA A 10 -6.85 12.31 -20.41
C ALA A 10 -6.75 13.40 -19.33
N VAL A 11 -6.57 13.02 -18.06
CA VAL A 11 -6.45 13.96 -16.93
C VAL A 11 -5.02 14.51 -16.78
N ARG A 12 -4.00 13.71 -17.10
CA ARG A 12 -2.60 14.16 -17.10
C ARG A 12 -2.35 15.15 -18.23
N GLY A 13 -2.86 14.89 -19.45
CA GLY A 13 -2.73 15.81 -20.59
C GLY A 13 -3.37 17.19 -20.40
N PHE A 14 -4.40 17.29 -19.54
CA PHE A 14 -5.04 18.57 -19.21
C PHE A 14 -4.28 19.38 -18.14
N LYS A 15 -3.58 18.70 -17.23
CA LYS A 15 -2.82 19.37 -16.15
C LYS A 15 -1.45 19.87 -16.61
N THR A 16 -0.78 19.16 -17.51
CA THR A 16 0.47 19.63 -18.12
C THR A 16 0.24 20.78 -19.09
N SER A 17 -0.87 20.80 -19.85
CA SER A 17 -1.13 21.89 -20.82
C SER A 17 -1.42 23.25 -20.18
N VAL A 18 -2.03 23.27 -18.98
CA VAL A 18 -2.31 24.50 -18.22
C VAL A 18 -1.12 24.93 -17.34
N GLY A 19 -0.35 23.98 -16.84
CA GLY A 19 0.83 24.24 -16.00
C GLY A 19 1.97 24.92 -16.75
N ASP A 20 2.24 24.51 -17.99
CA ASP A 20 3.42 24.96 -18.74
C ASP A 20 3.21 26.30 -19.47
N THR A 21 1.98 26.82 -19.53
CA THR A 21 1.63 28.02 -20.33
C THR A 21 1.11 29.21 -19.52
N ALA A 22 0.83 29.03 -18.22
CA ALA A 22 0.43 30.12 -17.34
C ALA A 22 1.67 30.93 -16.89
N ARG A 23 1.73 32.22 -17.26
CA ARG A 23 2.78 33.13 -16.76
C ARG A 23 2.21 34.04 -15.68
N VAL A 24 2.84 34.02 -14.51
CA VAL A 24 2.59 34.98 -13.43
C VAL A 24 3.37 36.25 -13.74
N LYS A 25 2.68 37.40 -13.83
CA LYS A 25 3.32 38.71 -14.04
C LYS A 25 2.74 39.69 -13.02
N GLY A 26 3.47 39.88 -11.92
CA GLY A 26 2.96 40.57 -10.74
C GLY A 26 1.74 39.84 -10.16
N ASP A 27 0.76 40.60 -9.67
CA ASP A 27 -0.42 40.10 -8.94
C ASP A 27 -1.48 39.43 -9.83
N ARG A 28 -1.13 39.12 -11.09
CA ARG A 28 -2.07 38.62 -12.11
C ARG A 28 -1.55 37.37 -12.79
N LEU A 29 -2.46 36.39 -12.90
CA LEU A 29 -2.30 35.17 -13.68
C LEU A 29 -2.74 35.45 -15.12
N THR A 30 -1.84 35.31 -16.10
CA THR A 30 -2.17 35.52 -17.51
C THR A 30 -2.38 34.17 -18.19
N LEU A 31 -3.61 33.90 -18.66
CA LEU A 31 -3.98 32.66 -19.36
C LEU A 31 -4.05 32.88 -20.89
N PRO A 32 -3.65 31.89 -21.71
CA PRO A 32 -3.78 31.98 -23.17
C PRO A 32 -5.24 32.15 -23.61
N ARG A 33 -5.45 33.00 -24.62
CA ARG A 33 -6.78 33.41 -25.15
C ARG A 33 -7.67 32.23 -25.57
N SER A 34 -7.09 31.12 -26.03
CA SER A 34 -7.79 29.88 -26.40
C SER A 34 -8.42 29.14 -25.22
N ASN A 35 -7.84 29.22 -24.02
CA ASN A 35 -8.35 28.53 -22.84
C ASN A 35 -9.54 29.26 -22.19
N LEU A 36 -9.61 30.59 -22.37
CA LEU A 36 -10.74 31.41 -21.93
C LEU A 36 -12.00 31.15 -22.77
N VAL A 37 -11.86 30.95 -24.08
CA VAL A 37 -12.98 30.63 -24.99
C VAL A 37 -13.63 29.30 -24.60
N ASN A 38 -12.84 28.29 -24.23
CA ASN A 38 -13.35 27.00 -23.75
C ASN A 38 -13.94 27.09 -22.34
N LEU A 39 -13.34 27.88 -21.43
CA LEU A 39 -13.87 28.08 -20.07
C LEU A 39 -15.24 28.78 -20.07
N TYR A 40 -15.48 29.72 -20.98
CA TYR A 40 -16.77 30.43 -21.10
C TYR A 40 -17.91 29.58 -21.66
N ALA A 41 -17.60 28.49 -22.38
CA ALA A 41 -18.60 27.54 -22.83
C ALA A 41 -19.19 26.71 -21.66
N ASP A 42 -18.52 26.68 -20.49
CA ASP A 42 -18.65 25.58 -19.53
C ASP A 42 -19.19 25.96 -18.12
N THR A 43 -19.54 27.22 -17.81
CA THR A 43 -19.83 27.60 -16.40
C THR A 43 -21.12 28.41 -16.14
N ARG A 44 -22.22 27.67 -15.88
CA ARG A 44 -23.37 27.89 -14.95
C ARG A 44 -24.76 28.32 -15.49
N PRO A 45 -25.87 27.91 -14.79
CA PRO A 45 -27.21 27.87 -15.37
C PRO A 45 -28.30 28.81 -14.80
N PHE A 46 -28.12 29.62 -13.74
CA PHE A 46 -29.15 30.60 -13.28
C PHE A 46 -28.58 31.80 -12.49
N LEU A 47 -29.25 32.96 -12.57
CA LEU A 47 -29.01 34.17 -11.77
C LEU A 47 -30.35 34.77 -11.27
N PRO A 48 -30.48 35.26 -10.01
CA PRO A 48 -31.74 35.79 -9.46
C PRO A 48 -32.07 37.21 -9.93
N LEU A 49 -33.37 37.53 -10.05
CA LEU A 49 -33.91 38.82 -10.52
C LEU A 49 -33.48 40.05 -9.69
N ILE A 50 -32.94 39.85 -8.48
CA ILE A 50 -32.49 40.92 -7.59
C ILE A 50 -31.15 41.53 -8.06
N GLU A 51 -30.28 40.72 -8.65
CA GLU A 51 -29.02 41.18 -9.24
C GLU A 51 -29.26 41.92 -10.57
N VAL A 52 -30.37 41.64 -11.24
CA VAL A 52 -30.82 42.36 -12.46
C VAL A 52 -31.30 43.78 -12.15
N ARG A 53 -31.81 44.04 -10.94
CA ARG A 53 -32.29 45.38 -10.53
C ARG A 53 -31.15 46.32 -10.11
N GLU A 54 -30.10 45.81 -9.47
CA GLU A 54 -28.93 46.61 -9.07
C GLU A 54 -28.06 47.03 -10.28
N VAL A 55 -27.90 46.14 -11.26
CA VAL A 55 -27.15 46.43 -12.49
C VAL A 55 -27.83 47.50 -13.37
N ARG A 56 -29.16 47.62 -13.32
CA ARG A 56 -29.92 48.62 -14.08
C ARG A 56 -29.77 50.05 -13.54
N LYS A 57 -29.42 50.22 -12.26
CA LYS A 57 -29.15 51.54 -11.66
C LYS A 57 -27.75 52.08 -11.97
N ALA A 58 -26.81 51.21 -12.37
CA ALA A 58 -25.41 51.57 -12.53
C ALA A 58 -24.99 51.96 -13.96
N VAL A 59 -25.92 51.98 -14.93
CA VAL A 59 -25.55 52.17 -16.34
C VAL A 59 -26.51 53.12 -17.04
N ASP A 60 -26.22 54.43 -16.98
CA ASP A 60 -26.42 55.30 -18.15
C ASP A 60 -25.30 56.33 -18.32
N THR A 61 -24.97 56.55 -19.59
CA THR A 61 -24.14 57.58 -20.21
C THR A 61 -22.65 57.67 -19.82
N THR A 62 -21.78 57.01 -20.60
CA THR A 62 -20.73 57.69 -21.40
C THR A 62 -19.95 56.69 -22.26
N PHE A 63 -19.83 57.04 -23.53
CA PHE A 63 -19.24 56.32 -24.64
C PHE A 63 -17.70 56.31 -24.56
N PHE A 64 -17.06 55.29 -25.16
CA PHE A 64 -15.60 55.03 -25.34
C PHE A 64 -14.98 53.83 -24.59
N GLY A 65 -15.77 52.85 -24.18
CA GLY A 65 -15.30 51.47 -24.03
C GLY A 65 -15.91 50.59 -25.12
N HIS A 66 -15.14 50.14 -26.11
CA HIS A 66 -15.62 49.25 -27.18
C HIS A 66 -16.09 47.90 -26.62
N LYS A 67 -17.35 47.86 -26.19
CA LYS A 67 -18.02 46.66 -25.71
C LYS A 67 -19.28 46.44 -26.55
N ALA A 68 -19.45 45.22 -27.02
CA ALA A 68 -20.57 44.79 -27.86
C ALA A 68 -21.47 43.84 -27.06
N LEU A 69 -22.77 43.88 -27.33
CA LEU A 69 -23.76 43.04 -26.67
C LEU A 69 -23.88 41.69 -27.42
N MET A 70 -23.76 40.57 -26.71
CA MET A 70 -23.98 39.21 -27.23
C MET A 70 -25.22 38.62 -26.60
N VAL A 71 -25.94 37.75 -27.33
CA VAL A 71 -27.10 37.04 -26.77
C VAL A 71 -27.00 35.55 -26.98
N THR A 72 -26.88 34.78 -25.90
CA THR A 72 -26.75 33.32 -26.00
C THR A 72 -28.07 32.68 -26.43
N ALA A 73 -28.06 31.42 -26.87
CA ALA A 73 -29.31 30.72 -27.23
C ALA A 73 -30.26 30.51 -26.05
N ALA A 74 -29.80 30.70 -24.81
CA ALA A 74 -30.62 30.74 -23.61
C ALA A 74 -31.25 32.13 -23.33
N GLY A 75 -30.98 33.15 -24.16
CA GLY A 75 -31.56 34.49 -24.07
C GLY A 75 -30.76 35.50 -23.22
N GLU A 76 -29.57 35.13 -22.74
CA GLU A 76 -28.73 35.97 -21.86
C GLU A 76 -28.09 37.13 -22.62
N ARG A 77 -28.07 38.36 -22.10
CA ARG A 77 -27.41 39.52 -22.76
C ARG A 77 -26.08 39.86 -22.08
N LEU A 78 -24.95 39.72 -22.78
CA LEU A 78 -23.60 39.91 -22.24
C LEU A 78 -22.86 41.06 -22.94
N VAL A 79 -22.17 41.89 -22.18
CA VAL A 79 -21.38 43.02 -22.72
C VAL A 79 -19.90 42.60 -22.81
N ALA A 80 -19.47 42.15 -23.98
CA ALA A 80 -18.11 41.64 -24.23
C ALA A 80 -17.21 42.69 -24.90
N ARG A 81 -15.89 42.63 -24.69
CA ARG A 81 -14.95 43.50 -25.44
C ARG A 81 -15.03 43.19 -26.93
N HIS A 82 -14.95 44.23 -27.77
CA HIS A 82 -15.15 44.11 -29.22
C HIS A 82 -14.24 43.06 -29.90
N THR A 83 -13.02 42.87 -29.42
CA THR A 83 -12.10 41.86 -29.95
C THR A 83 -12.53 40.42 -29.68
N LEU A 84 -13.12 40.15 -28.50
CA LEU A 84 -13.71 38.83 -28.20
C LEU A 84 -14.99 38.62 -29.01
N TRP A 85 -15.76 39.69 -29.23
CA TRP A 85 -16.95 39.64 -30.07
C TRP A 85 -16.61 39.32 -31.53
N GLN A 86 -15.52 39.89 -32.08
CA GLN A 86 -15.03 39.54 -33.43
C GLN A 86 -14.58 38.08 -33.52
N ASP A 87 -13.79 37.61 -32.57
CA ASP A 87 -13.33 36.20 -32.57
C ASP A 87 -14.52 35.23 -32.48
N LEU A 88 -15.51 35.54 -31.63
CA LEU A 88 -16.70 34.70 -31.49
C LEU A 88 -17.60 34.80 -32.73
N ARG A 89 -17.68 35.96 -33.39
CA ARG A 89 -18.43 36.15 -34.65
C ARG A 89 -17.94 35.25 -35.76
N GLU A 90 -16.63 35.03 -35.81
CA GLU A 90 -15.99 34.18 -36.81
C GLU A 90 -16.02 32.69 -36.41
N HIS A 91 -16.42 32.37 -35.16
CA HIS A 91 -16.45 31.01 -34.66
C HIS A 91 -17.71 30.25 -35.12
N PRO A 92 -17.59 29.06 -35.74
CA PRO A 92 -18.70 28.36 -36.42
C PRO A 92 -19.83 27.86 -35.49
N SER A 93 -19.61 27.88 -34.17
CA SER A 93 -20.64 27.56 -33.19
C SER A 93 -21.56 28.75 -32.87
N PHE A 94 -21.29 29.94 -33.41
CA PHE A 94 -22.08 31.14 -33.19
C PHE A 94 -22.57 31.73 -34.52
N GLU A 95 -23.78 32.29 -34.51
CA GLU A 95 -24.42 32.91 -35.67
C GLU A 95 -24.82 34.34 -35.34
N LEU A 96 -24.58 35.27 -36.27
CA LEU A 96 -24.96 36.67 -36.10
C LEU A 96 -26.41 36.90 -36.56
N GLU A 97 -27.33 37.13 -35.63
CA GLU A 97 -28.69 37.63 -35.90
C GLU A 97 -28.73 39.14 -35.63
N GLY A 98 -28.58 39.95 -36.69
CA GLY A 98 -28.53 41.43 -36.57
C GLY A 98 -27.23 41.93 -35.94
N PHE A 99 -27.31 42.62 -34.80
CA PHE A 99 -26.12 43.04 -34.00
C PHE A 99 -25.76 42.04 -32.89
N VAL A 100 -26.41 40.86 -32.87
CA VAL A 100 -26.38 39.91 -31.75
C VAL A 100 -25.81 38.58 -32.20
N LEU A 101 -24.86 38.04 -31.45
CA LEU A 101 -24.22 36.75 -31.72
C LEU A 101 -24.84 35.62 -30.87
N ARG A 102 -25.36 34.56 -31.51
CA ARG A 102 -26.12 33.46 -30.90
C ARG A 102 -25.40 32.10 -30.99
N ASN A 103 -25.20 31.42 -29.87
CA ASN A 103 -24.55 30.09 -29.81
C ASN A 103 -25.50 28.96 -30.24
N ARG A 104 -25.07 28.05 -31.13
CA ARG A 104 -25.89 26.96 -31.69
C ARG A 104 -25.79 25.60 -30.97
N ARG A 105 -24.92 25.41 -29.97
CA ARG A 105 -24.73 24.08 -29.30
C ARG A 105 -24.72 24.15 -27.77
N PRO A 106 -25.84 23.89 -27.07
CA PRO A 106 -25.84 23.75 -25.61
C PRO A 106 -25.44 22.33 -25.16
N PHE A 107 -24.67 22.23 -24.06
CA PHE A 107 -24.21 20.96 -23.46
C PHE A 107 -25.30 20.27 -22.62
N THR A 108 -25.41 18.93 -22.69
CA THR A 108 -26.44 18.10 -22.02
C THR A 108 -25.92 17.29 -20.82
N GLY A 109 -24.68 17.50 -20.35
CA GLY A 109 -24.13 16.72 -19.24
C GLY A 109 -24.64 17.17 -17.86
N ARG A 110 -25.27 16.25 -17.12
CA ARG A 110 -25.66 16.44 -15.71
C ARG A 110 -24.42 16.74 -14.84
N PRO A 111 -24.43 17.76 -13.97
CA PRO A 111 -23.36 17.97 -13.00
C PRO A 111 -23.29 16.78 -12.03
N ARG A 112 -22.09 16.26 -11.77
CA ARG A 112 -21.86 15.25 -10.73
C ARG A 112 -21.78 15.96 -9.38
N PRO A 113 -22.62 15.63 -8.38
CA PRO A 113 -22.52 16.22 -7.06
C PRO A 113 -21.26 15.72 -6.34
N LEU A 114 -20.48 16.66 -5.81
CA LEU A 114 -19.41 16.44 -4.84
C LEU A 114 -20.02 16.09 -3.48
N VAL A 115 -20.47 14.84 -3.33
CA VAL A 115 -20.80 14.30 -2.00
C VAL A 115 -19.51 13.76 -1.41
N ALA A 116 -19.06 14.35 -0.31
CA ALA A 116 -17.98 13.80 0.52
C ALA A 116 -18.44 12.44 1.05
N VAL A 117 -17.98 11.36 0.42
CA VAL A 117 -18.18 10.01 0.92
C VAL A 117 -17.36 9.89 2.21
N ASN A 118 -18.05 9.49 3.28
CA ASN A 118 -17.46 9.32 4.60
C ASN A 118 -16.34 8.25 4.54
N GLY A 119 -15.08 8.67 4.66
CA GLY A 119 -13.90 7.82 4.43
C GLY A 119 -13.86 6.53 5.27
N TRP A 120 -14.57 6.52 6.40
CA TRP A 120 -14.77 5.33 7.24
C TRP A 120 -15.39 4.14 6.50
N LYS A 121 -16.29 4.37 5.53
CA LYS A 121 -16.95 3.28 4.79
C LYS A 121 -16.02 2.61 3.79
N GLN A 122 -15.09 3.36 3.18
CA GLN A 122 -14.10 2.81 2.26
C GLN A 122 -13.01 2.03 3.02
N LEU A 123 -12.62 2.54 4.19
CA LEU A 123 -11.67 1.87 5.09
C LEU A 123 -12.24 0.55 5.63
N ALA A 124 -13.52 0.51 6.02
CA ALA A 124 -14.17 -0.71 6.49
C ALA A 124 -14.19 -1.83 5.45
N VAL A 125 -14.45 -1.50 4.17
CA VAL A 125 -14.46 -2.48 3.07
C VAL A 125 -13.06 -3.05 2.80
N ALA A 126 -12.03 -2.19 2.78
CA ALA A 126 -10.65 -2.65 2.65
C ALA A 126 -10.24 -3.55 3.84
N MET A 127 -10.74 -3.25 5.04
CA MET A 127 -10.45 -4.02 6.24
C MET A 127 -11.15 -5.37 6.30
N SER A 128 -12.37 -5.46 5.77
CA SER A 128 -13.06 -6.75 5.64
C SER A 128 -12.32 -7.72 4.72
N MET A 129 -11.71 -7.21 3.64
CA MET A 129 -10.91 -8.03 2.73
C MET A 129 -9.62 -8.53 3.38
N LEU A 130 -8.91 -7.66 4.11
CA LEU A 130 -7.65 -8.02 4.77
C LEU A 130 -7.86 -8.99 5.95
N LEU A 131 -8.95 -8.82 6.71
CA LEU A 131 -9.28 -9.71 7.81
C LEU A 131 -9.73 -11.09 7.30
N LEU A 132 -10.45 -11.13 6.17
CA LEU A 132 -10.88 -12.39 5.54
C LEU A 132 -9.67 -13.17 4.99
N SER A 133 -8.70 -12.49 4.39
CA SER A 133 -7.47 -13.13 3.91
C SER A 133 -6.62 -13.69 5.06
N MET A 134 -6.54 -12.99 6.20
CA MET A 134 -5.82 -13.49 7.38
C MET A 134 -6.54 -14.68 8.03
N LEU A 135 -7.88 -14.68 8.08
CA LEU A 135 -8.65 -15.80 8.62
C LEU A 135 -8.47 -17.06 7.78
N LEU A 136 -8.36 -16.95 6.45
CA LEU A 136 -8.11 -18.09 5.57
C LEU A 136 -6.75 -18.75 5.84
N GLY A 137 -5.69 -17.97 6.07
CA GLY A 137 -4.38 -18.53 6.44
C GLY A 137 -4.34 -19.16 7.83
N LEU A 138 -5.17 -18.68 8.76
CA LEU A 138 -5.32 -19.29 10.07
C LEU A 138 -6.12 -20.60 10.05
N PHE A 139 -7.01 -20.80 9.08
CA PHE A 139 -7.86 -21.98 8.98
C PHE A 139 -7.34 -23.07 8.03
N SER A 140 -6.33 -22.80 7.20
CA SER A 140 -5.75 -23.80 6.30
C SER A 140 -4.95 -24.87 7.04
N GLY A 141 -4.35 -24.55 8.20
CA GLY A 141 -3.84 -25.54 9.16
C GLY A 141 -2.75 -26.51 8.67
N GLY A 142 -2.24 -26.35 7.46
CA GLY A 142 -1.21 -27.19 6.84
C GLY A 142 0.09 -26.44 6.57
N THR A 143 1.06 -27.15 5.98
CA THR A 143 2.33 -26.58 5.51
C THR A 143 2.09 -25.42 4.54
N GLY A 144 3.12 -24.62 4.24
CA GLY A 144 2.97 -23.49 3.31
C GLY A 144 2.24 -23.86 2.01
N GLU A 145 2.54 -25.04 1.47
CA GLU A 145 1.91 -25.60 0.27
C GLU A 145 0.39 -25.81 0.40
N ASP A 146 -0.10 -26.41 1.49
CA ASP A 146 -1.54 -26.63 1.73
C ASP A 146 -2.32 -25.31 1.82
N PHE A 147 -1.71 -24.27 2.42
CA PHE A 147 -2.29 -22.94 2.44
C PHE A 147 -2.42 -22.36 1.04
N PHE A 148 -1.39 -22.54 0.21
CA PHE A 148 -1.37 -22.00 -1.15
C PHE A 148 -2.35 -22.74 -2.06
N GLU A 149 -2.46 -24.07 -1.96
CA GLU A 149 -3.42 -24.85 -2.73
C GLU A 149 -4.87 -24.50 -2.36
N ALA A 150 -5.16 -24.36 -1.05
CA ALA A 150 -6.47 -23.91 -0.59
C ALA A 150 -6.76 -22.44 -1.01
N TRP A 151 -5.76 -21.56 -0.97
CA TRP A 151 -5.95 -20.18 -1.41
C TRP A 151 -6.22 -20.10 -2.92
N ASP A 152 -5.49 -20.85 -3.74
CA ASP A 152 -5.68 -20.85 -5.19
C ASP A 152 -7.05 -21.44 -5.55
N GLN A 153 -7.45 -22.51 -4.85
CA GLN A 153 -8.76 -23.13 -5.03
C GLN A 153 -9.92 -22.21 -4.60
N TYR A 154 -9.80 -21.46 -3.49
CA TYR A 154 -10.96 -20.75 -2.91
C TYR A 154 -10.97 -19.23 -3.08
N SER A 155 -9.81 -18.60 -3.30
CA SER A 155 -9.72 -17.13 -3.38
C SER A 155 -10.51 -16.53 -4.56
N PRO A 156 -10.60 -17.13 -5.76
CA PRO A 156 -11.40 -16.57 -6.85
C PRO A 156 -12.90 -16.56 -6.52
N TYR A 157 -13.39 -17.61 -5.85
CA TYR A 157 -14.79 -17.73 -5.45
C TYR A 157 -15.14 -16.76 -4.32
N LEU A 158 -14.23 -16.54 -3.38
CA LEU A 158 -14.41 -15.60 -2.28
C LEU A 158 -14.32 -14.15 -2.73
N ILE A 159 -13.35 -13.81 -3.58
CA ILE A 159 -13.25 -12.49 -4.22
C ILE A 159 -14.49 -12.26 -5.10
N GLY A 160 -14.89 -13.26 -5.88
CA GLY A 160 -16.09 -13.22 -6.71
C GLY A 160 -17.38 -13.03 -5.89
N GLY A 161 -17.53 -13.76 -4.78
CA GLY A 161 -18.67 -13.65 -3.88
C GLY A 161 -18.71 -12.29 -3.16
N PHE A 162 -17.57 -11.83 -2.63
CA PHE A 162 -17.47 -10.55 -1.95
C PHE A 162 -17.72 -9.38 -2.90
N LEU A 163 -17.07 -9.35 -4.07
CA LEU A 163 -17.31 -8.31 -5.09
C LEU A 163 -18.75 -8.40 -5.62
N GLY A 164 -19.27 -9.60 -5.84
CA GLY A 164 -20.63 -9.87 -6.28
C GLY A 164 -21.70 -9.35 -5.32
N ILE A 165 -21.41 -9.25 -4.02
CA ILE A 165 -22.34 -8.70 -3.02
C ILE A 165 -22.06 -7.21 -2.76
N MET A 166 -20.80 -6.85 -2.53
CA MET A 166 -20.42 -5.52 -2.05
C MET A 166 -20.47 -4.45 -3.14
N VAL A 167 -20.12 -4.79 -4.39
CA VAL A 167 -20.16 -3.83 -5.51
C VAL A 167 -21.61 -3.45 -5.85
N PRO A 168 -22.56 -4.39 -6.02
CA PRO A 168 -23.96 -4.04 -6.23
C PRO A 168 -24.55 -3.29 -5.05
N LEU A 169 -24.25 -3.70 -3.81
CA LEU A 169 -24.72 -2.99 -2.61
C LEU A 169 -24.22 -1.54 -2.60
N TYR A 170 -22.93 -1.32 -2.90
CA TYR A 170 -22.34 0.02 -3.00
C TYR A 170 -22.97 0.85 -4.14
N ILE A 171 -23.17 0.27 -5.31
CA ILE A 171 -23.81 0.93 -6.46
C ILE A 171 -25.25 1.33 -6.11
N VAL A 172 -26.03 0.42 -5.53
CA VAL A 172 -27.40 0.69 -5.07
C VAL A 172 -27.39 1.82 -4.05
N LEU A 173 -26.51 1.77 -3.05
CA LEU A 173 -26.38 2.82 -2.04
C LEU A 173 -26.06 4.17 -2.68
N ARG A 174 -25.15 4.19 -3.65
CA ARG A 174 -24.73 5.42 -4.35
C ARG A 174 -25.84 5.97 -5.25
N ILE A 175 -26.59 5.11 -5.93
CA ILE A 175 -27.76 5.49 -6.75
C ILE A 175 -28.84 6.09 -5.85
N LEU A 176 -29.12 5.49 -4.70
CA LEU A 176 -30.10 6.00 -3.74
C LEU A 176 -29.69 7.37 -3.17
N ILE A 177 -28.42 7.55 -2.82
CA ILE A 177 -27.88 8.85 -2.36
C ILE A 177 -27.96 9.90 -3.49
N ALA A 178 -27.55 9.55 -4.70
CA ALA A 178 -27.58 10.46 -5.85
C ALA A 178 -29.01 10.86 -6.23
N LYS A 179 -29.95 9.91 -6.25
CA LYS A 179 -31.38 10.15 -6.54
C LYS A 179 -32.02 11.05 -5.48
N ARG A 180 -31.62 10.91 -4.21
CA ARG A 180 -32.08 11.80 -3.12
C ARG A 180 -31.50 13.20 -3.26
N ALA A 181 -30.20 13.32 -3.55
CA ALA A 181 -29.54 14.61 -3.74
C ALA A 181 -30.09 15.38 -4.95
N SER A 182 -30.25 14.70 -6.11
CA SER A 182 -30.76 15.34 -7.34
C SER A 182 -32.19 15.86 -7.20
N ARG A 183 -33.02 15.18 -6.39
CA ARG A 183 -34.37 15.66 -6.10
C ARG A 183 -34.36 16.99 -5.36
N GLY A 184 -33.45 17.20 -4.40
CA GLY A 184 -33.33 18.49 -3.69
C GLY A 184 -32.87 19.66 -4.55
N GLU A 185 -31.99 19.40 -5.51
CA GLU A 185 -31.52 20.43 -6.45
C GLU A 185 -32.65 20.92 -7.36
N GLY A 186 -33.54 20.01 -7.80
CA GLY A 186 -34.69 20.31 -8.65
C GLY A 186 -35.87 21.02 -7.97
N ILE A 187 -35.88 21.16 -6.64
CA ILE A 187 -36.93 21.87 -5.93
C ILE A 187 -36.80 23.38 -6.18
N MET A 188 -37.88 24.02 -6.61
CA MET A 188 -38.00 25.47 -6.68
C MET A 188 -39.07 25.92 -5.69
N SER A 189 -38.78 27.00 -4.96
CA SER A 189 -39.71 27.61 -4.01
C SER A 189 -40.32 28.87 -4.61
N SER A 190 -41.63 29.04 -4.44
CA SER A 190 -42.33 30.31 -4.68
C SER A 190 -43.31 30.59 -3.55
N ASP A 191 -43.88 31.80 -3.54
CA ASP A 191 -44.92 32.19 -2.58
C ASP A 191 -46.18 31.31 -2.66
N MET A 192 -46.36 30.57 -3.77
CA MET A 192 -47.50 29.68 -4.00
C MET A 192 -47.25 28.24 -3.50
N GLY A 193 -46.00 27.83 -3.24
CA GLY A 193 -45.64 26.48 -2.82
C GLY A 193 -44.29 25.99 -3.34
N LEU A 194 -44.12 24.67 -3.43
CA LEU A 194 -42.91 24.01 -3.93
C LEU A 194 -43.17 23.36 -5.27
N MET A 195 -42.38 23.69 -6.28
CA MET A 195 -42.31 22.91 -7.50
C MET A 195 -41.25 21.82 -7.32
N MET A 196 -41.66 20.56 -7.39
CA MET A 196 -40.80 19.40 -7.21
C MET A 196 -40.84 18.50 -8.45
N PRO A 197 -39.75 17.81 -8.80
CA PRO A 197 -39.80 16.81 -9.86
C PRO A 197 -40.59 15.57 -9.40
N GLY A 198 -41.72 15.31 -10.05
CA GLY A 198 -42.56 14.13 -9.87
C GLY A 198 -41.84 12.82 -10.17
N SER A 199 -42.47 11.69 -9.88
CA SER A 199 -41.87 10.36 -10.06
C SER A 199 -41.49 10.04 -11.51
N ASP A 200 -42.17 10.66 -12.48
CA ASP A 200 -41.92 10.58 -13.92
C ASP A 200 -40.96 11.67 -14.44
N GLY A 201 -40.48 12.55 -13.56
CA GLY A 201 -39.62 13.69 -13.90
C GLY A 201 -40.38 14.93 -14.38
N SER A 202 -41.71 14.90 -14.47
CA SER A 202 -42.52 16.09 -14.74
C SER A 202 -42.54 17.01 -13.51
N PRO A 203 -42.57 18.34 -13.66
CA PRO A 203 -42.70 19.24 -12.53
C PRO A 203 -44.11 19.11 -11.92
N HIS A 204 -44.16 18.75 -10.64
CA HIS A 204 -45.35 18.71 -9.82
C HIS A 204 -45.35 19.89 -8.84
N TRP A 205 -46.47 20.61 -8.76
CA TRP A 205 -46.63 21.72 -7.82
C TRP A 205 -47.31 21.23 -6.55
N VAL A 206 -46.65 21.42 -5.41
CA VAL A 206 -47.23 21.20 -4.10
C VAL A 206 -47.50 22.55 -3.47
N SER A 207 -48.77 22.93 -3.44
CA SER A 207 -49.21 24.16 -2.82
C SER A 207 -49.00 24.11 -1.30
N LYS A 208 -48.89 25.29 -0.67
CA LYS A 208 -48.74 25.39 0.80
C LYS A 208 -49.88 24.68 1.56
N GLY A 209 -51.09 24.67 1.00
CA GLY A 209 -52.26 24.00 1.60
C GLY A 209 -52.23 22.47 1.49
N GLU A 210 -51.44 21.90 0.58
CA GLU A 210 -51.31 20.45 0.40
C GLU A 210 -50.25 19.83 1.33
N VAL A 211 -49.37 20.65 1.89
CA VAL A 211 -48.36 20.20 2.86
C VAL A 211 -48.99 20.01 4.23
N ARG A 212 -49.01 18.77 4.70
CA ARG A 212 -49.51 18.40 6.04
C ARG A 212 -48.44 18.52 7.12
N SER A 213 -47.21 18.13 6.81
CA SER A 213 -46.05 18.30 7.70
C SER A 213 -44.75 18.15 6.90
N ALA A 214 -43.69 18.77 7.38
CA ALA A 214 -42.33 18.56 6.91
C ALA A 214 -41.44 18.33 8.13
N THR A 215 -40.97 17.09 8.34
CA THR A 215 -40.20 16.73 9.55
C THR A 215 -38.80 16.23 9.18
N VAL A 216 -37.77 16.64 9.91
CA VAL A 216 -36.43 16.06 9.76
C VAL A 216 -36.44 14.65 10.36
N ASN A 217 -36.08 13.64 9.56
CA ASN A 217 -35.98 12.24 9.94
C ASN A 217 -34.60 11.66 9.58
N LYS A 218 -34.26 10.48 10.12
CA LYS A 218 -32.98 9.78 9.89
C LYS A 218 -33.21 8.37 9.38
N ASP A 219 -32.52 7.99 8.31
CA ASP A 219 -32.42 6.59 7.85
C ASP A 219 -30.97 6.15 7.63
N LEU A 220 -30.77 4.95 7.07
CA LEU A 220 -29.45 4.36 6.78
C LEU A 220 -28.57 5.22 5.85
N LEU A 221 -29.17 6.16 5.10
CA LEU A 221 -28.47 7.06 4.17
C LEU A 221 -28.20 8.44 4.77
N GLY A 222 -28.66 8.71 5.99
CA GLY A 222 -28.47 9.97 6.71
C GLY A 222 -29.78 10.69 7.01
N PHE A 223 -29.68 11.98 7.31
CA PHE A 223 -30.83 12.82 7.61
C PHE A 223 -31.53 13.29 6.33
N TYR A 224 -32.85 13.36 6.37
CA TYR A 224 -33.72 13.76 5.26
C TYR A 224 -34.95 14.50 5.81
N ILE A 225 -35.63 15.27 4.96
CA ILE A 225 -36.91 15.92 5.28
C ILE A 225 -38.03 15.03 4.75
N GLU A 226 -38.89 14.58 5.64
CA GLU A 226 -40.11 13.84 5.33
C GLU A 226 -41.25 14.83 5.11
N LEU A 227 -41.50 15.17 3.85
CA LEU A 227 -42.60 16.02 3.41
C LEU A 227 -43.86 15.17 3.21
N ARG A 228 -44.84 15.32 4.09
CA ARG A 228 -46.14 14.65 3.99
C ARG A 228 -47.13 15.56 3.28
N THR A 229 -47.64 15.14 2.13
CA THR A 229 -48.68 15.83 1.36
C THR A 229 -49.99 15.05 1.40
N ALA A 230 -51.05 15.56 0.77
CA ALA A 230 -52.28 14.80 0.57
C ALA A 230 -52.09 13.54 -0.31
N GLU A 231 -51.10 13.56 -1.20
CA GLU A 231 -50.84 12.49 -2.18
C GLU A 231 -49.85 11.43 -1.68
N GLY A 232 -49.06 11.73 -0.63
CA GLY A 232 -48.15 10.75 -0.06
C GLY A 232 -47.05 11.34 0.81
N VAL A 233 -46.01 10.53 1.05
CA VAL A 233 -44.83 10.92 1.82
C VAL A 233 -43.63 10.99 0.89
N GLU A 234 -43.02 12.18 0.79
CA GLU A 234 -41.81 12.41 0.03
C GLU A 234 -40.59 12.59 0.94
N LYS A 235 -39.48 11.92 0.58
CA LYS A 235 -38.20 12.06 1.28
C LYS A 235 -37.28 12.99 0.50
N LEU A 236 -37.11 14.20 0.99
CA LEU A 236 -36.28 15.26 0.41
C LEU A 236 -34.93 15.31 1.14
N PRO A 237 -33.83 15.71 0.48
CA PRO A 237 -32.57 15.92 1.19
C PRO A 237 -32.66 17.15 2.11
N LEU A 238 -31.84 17.17 3.17
CA LEU A 238 -31.74 18.31 4.10
C LEU A 238 -31.52 19.67 3.42
N SER A 239 -30.84 19.70 2.27
CA SER A 239 -30.63 20.92 1.49
C SER A 239 -31.92 21.54 0.94
N ALA A 240 -33.05 20.85 1.01
CA ALA A 240 -34.36 21.39 0.66
C ALA A 240 -34.95 22.30 1.75
N ALA A 241 -34.52 22.18 3.02
CA ALA A 241 -35.10 22.96 4.14
C ALA A 241 -35.11 24.47 3.87
N PRO A 242 -34.01 25.13 3.46
CA PRO A 242 -34.02 26.57 3.19
C PRO A 242 -34.92 27.00 2.03
N LYS A 243 -35.31 26.08 1.15
CA LYS A 243 -36.27 26.35 0.06
C LYS A 243 -37.71 26.20 0.56
N MET A 244 -37.95 25.24 1.44
CA MET A 244 -39.27 25.03 2.07
C MET A 244 -39.61 26.20 2.99
N GLU A 245 -38.65 26.64 3.80
CA GLU A 245 -38.81 27.81 4.67
C GLU A 245 -39.11 29.09 3.86
N ARG A 246 -38.42 29.30 2.73
CA ARG A 246 -38.70 30.42 1.80
C ARG A 246 -40.07 30.35 1.13
N ALA A 247 -40.63 29.15 0.94
CA ALA A 247 -42.01 28.97 0.47
C ALA A 247 -43.05 29.10 1.62
N GLY A 248 -42.61 29.47 2.83
CA GLY A 248 -43.45 29.57 4.01
C GLY A 248 -43.96 28.23 4.53
N ILE A 249 -43.28 27.13 4.24
CA ILE A 249 -43.57 25.78 4.75
C ILE A 249 -42.63 25.51 5.93
N PRO A 250 -43.13 25.46 7.18
CA PRO A 250 -42.29 25.20 8.34
C PRO A 250 -41.74 23.77 8.30
N VAL A 251 -40.44 23.62 8.52
CA VAL A 251 -39.79 22.32 8.66
C VAL A 251 -39.54 22.05 10.14
N GLU A 252 -40.27 21.09 10.70
CA GLU A 252 -40.09 20.63 12.07
C GLU A 252 -38.78 19.85 12.20
N ASP A 253 -37.83 20.45 12.90
CA ASP A 253 -36.53 19.84 13.14
C ASP A 253 -36.51 19.05 14.44
N GLY A 254 -37.04 17.82 14.39
CA GLY A 254 -37.05 16.91 15.54
C GLY A 254 -35.65 16.52 16.06
N PHE A 255 -34.57 16.91 15.38
CA PHE A 255 -33.19 16.55 15.73
C PHE A 255 -32.27 17.76 15.99
N GLY A 256 -32.74 19.00 15.86
CA GLY A 256 -31.94 20.21 16.09
C GLY A 256 -30.76 20.42 15.11
N ILE A 257 -30.90 19.95 13.87
CA ILE A 257 -29.90 20.00 12.79
C ILE A 257 -30.02 21.25 11.90
N LEU A 258 -31.22 21.81 11.75
CA LEU A 258 -31.49 23.02 11.00
C LEU A 258 -31.15 24.23 11.88
N THR A 259 -29.95 24.76 11.71
CA THR A 259 -29.59 26.06 12.30
C THR A 259 -30.35 27.16 11.57
N HIS A 260 -31.41 27.71 12.16
CA HIS A 260 -32.02 28.94 11.68
C HIS A 260 -30.97 30.06 11.73
N VAL A 261 -30.53 30.53 10.56
CA VAL A 261 -29.83 31.81 10.46
C VAL A 261 -30.94 32.86 10.42
N PRO A 262 -31.07 33.75 11.43
CA PRO A 262 -32.06 34.82 11.35
C PRO A 262 -31.80 35.63 10.07
N GLU A 263 -32.80 35.77 9.20
CA GLU A 263 -32.70 36.73 8.10
C GLU A 263 -32.56 38.12 8.73
N PRO A 264 -31.56 38.92 8.33
CA PRO A 264 -31.42 40.28 8.85
C PRO A 264 -32.65 41.07 8.41
N ASP A 265 -33.41 41.59 9.37
CA ASP A 265 -34.49 42.53 9.12
C ASP A 265 -34.00 43.68 8.22
N GLY A 266 -34.85 44.08 7.27
CA GLY A 266 -34.53 45.00 6.19
C GLY A 266 -33.98 46.37 6.61
N PRO A 267 -33.47 47.16 5.64
CA PRO A 267 -32.59 48.28 5.93
C PRO A 267 -33.35 49.56 6.32
N ASP A 268 -33.29 49.93 7.59
CA ASP A 268 -33.39 51.34 7.98
C ASP A 268 -32.08 52.04 7.61
N MET A 269 -32.09 52.75 6.48
CA MET A 269 -31.02 53.65 6.09
C MET A 269 -31.03 54.90 6.98
N VAL A 270 -30.22 54.87 8.04
CA VAL A 270 -29.72 56.09 8.68
C VAL A 270 -28.36 56.43 8.07
N THR A 271 -28.31 57.54 7.34
CA THR A 271 -27.09 58.21 6.92
C THR A 271 -26.32 58.71 8.15
N PRO A 272 -24.97 58.68 8.09
CA PRO A 272 -24.25 59.83 8.60
C PRO A 272 -23.23 60.35 7.56
N LEU A 273 -23.39 61.63 7.22
CA LEU A 273 -22.22 62.49 7.02
C LEU A 273 -21.44 62.55 8.35
N VAL A 274 -20.11 62.53 8.27
CA VAL A 274 -19.22 63.54 8.88
C VAL A 274 -17.76 63.22 8.47
N ASP A 275 -17.13 64.21 7.85
CA ASP A 275 -15.68 64.37 7.68
C ASP A 275 -14.97 64.39 9.05
N GLY A 276 -13.86 63.67 9.18
CA GLY A 276 -13.01 63.77 10.36
C GLY A 276 -11.84 62.80 10.31
N THR A 277 -10.70 63.29 9.82
CA THR A 277 -9.39 62.66 9.93
C THR A 277 -8.91 62.71 11.38
N GLU A 278 -9.13 61.64 12.14
CA GLU A 278 -8.43 61.38 13.41
C GLU A 278 -7.48 60.17 13.27
N ALA A 279 -6.26 60.38 13.78
CA ALA A 279 -5.21 59.37 13.85
C ALA A 279 -5.66 58.14 14.68
N PRO A 280 -5.14 56.93 14.38
CA PRO A 280 -5.54 55.72 15.10
C PRO A 280 -5.31 55.87 16.60
N PRO A 281 -6.28 55.47 17.46
CA PRO A 281 -6.14 55.56 18.90
C PRO A 281 -4.96 54.71 19.35
N ARG A 282 -4.18 55.26 20.29
CA ARG A 282 -3.11 54.54 20.99
C ARG A 282 -3.63 53.18 21.48
N PRO A 283 -2.81 52.11 21.46
CA PRO A 283 -3.21 50.79 21.94
C PRO A 283 -3.76 50.95 23.37
N PRO A 284 -4.95 50.40 23.66
CA PRO A 284 -5.61 50.63 24.93
C PRO A 284 -4.71 50.19 26.08
N GLU A 285 -4.67 51.02 27.13
CA GLU A 285 -4.09 50.67 28.42
C GLU A 285 -4.51 49.26 28.81
N ARG A 286 -3.50 48.47 29.19
CA ARG A 286 -3.54 47.08 29.64
C ARG A 286 -4.85 46.78 30.39
N ARG A 287 -5.87 46.30 29.66
CA ARG A 287 -7.18 45.94 30.25
C ARG A 287 -6.92 44.94 31.37
N VAL A 288 -7.50 45.21 32.54
CA VAL A 288 -7.42 44.34 33.72
C VAL A 288 -7.88 42.94 33.31
N ARG A 289 -6.98 41.96 33.36
CA ARG A 289 -7.31 40.55 33.11
C ARG A 289 -8.31 40.09 34.16
N VAL A 290 -9.33 39.35 33.77
CA VAL A 290 -10.33 38.87 34.72
C VAL A 290 -9.69 37.89 35.70
N SER A 291 -9.64 38.25 36.98
CA SER A 291 -9.15 37.37 38.05
C SER A 291 -10.25 36.42 38.52
N GLY A 292 -10.03 35.12 38.44
CA GLY A 292 -10.93 34.08 38.95
C GLY A 292 -11.89 33.49 37.91
N ARG A 293 -12.64 32.45 38.31
CA ARG A 293 -13.51 31.66 37.41
C ARG A 293 -14.81 32.38 37.02
N GLY A 294 -15.28 33.29 37.87
CA GLY A 294 -16.61 33.91 37.73
C GLY A 294 -17.73 32.96 38.16
N MET A 295 -18.99 33.32 37.88
CA MET A 295 -20.14 32.49 38.25
C MET A 295 -20.16 31.17 37.44
N LEU A 296 -20.50 30.06 38.08
CA LEU A 296 -20.74 28.79 37.37
C LEU A 296 -22.04 28.90 36.57
N LEU A 297 -21.94 28.78 35.25
CA LEU A 297 -23.06 28.88 34.32
C LEU A 297 -23.70 27.53 34.05
N SER A 298 -22.89 26.49 33.93
CA SER A 298 -23.35 25.13 33.67
C SER A 298 -22.34 24.11 34.14
N GLU A 299 -22.82 22.96 34.60
CA GLU A 299 -22.01 21.81 34.96
C GLU A 299 -22.61 20.56 34.31
N MET A 300 -21.74 19.70 33.77
CA MET A 300 -22.16 18.43 33.23
C MET A 300 -22.84 17.62 34.34
N PRO A 301 -24.11 17.17 34.16
CA PRO A 301 -24.82 16.43 35.19
C PRO A 301 -23.97 15.24 35.67
N GLY A 302 -23.90 15.04 36.99
CA GLY A 302 -23.10 13.96 37.58
C GLY A 302 -23.45 12.59 37.00
N GLU A 303 -24.74 12.36 36.70
CA GLU A 303 -25.21 11.14 36.03
C GLU A 303 -24.61 10.93 34.64
N LYS A 304 -24.40 12.01 33.87
CA LYS A 304 -23.79 11.94 32.53
C LYS A 304 -22.29 11.66 32.63
N VAL A 305 -21.60 12.29 33.58
CA VAL A 305 -20.17 12.01 33.86
C VAL A 305 -19.99 10.54 34.27
N GLU A 306 -20.87 10.04 35.14
CA GLU A 306 -20.83 8.66 35.61
C GLU A 306 -21.20 7.68 34.49
N SER A 307 -22.13 8.04 33.60
CA SER A 307 -22.47 7.25 32.40
C SER A 307 -21.28 7.12 31.44
N GLU A 308 -20.58 8.22 31.14
CA GLU A 308 -19.39 8.20 30.28
C GLU A 308 -18.21 7.46 30.93
N ARG A 309 -18.02 7.64 32.25
CA ARG A 309 -17.05 6.86 33.03
C ARG A 309 -17.37 5.36 32.99
N ARG A 310 -18.63 4.98 33.15
CA ARG A 310 -19.07 3.57 33.04
C ARG A 310 -18.83 3.02 31.65
N ARG A 311 -19.15 3.76 30.57
CA ARG A 311 -18.88 3.33 29.19
C ARG A 311 -17.39 3.11 28.94
N ALA A 312 -16.55 4.06 29.32
CA ALA A 312 -15.10 3.95 29.16
C ALA A 312 -14.50 2.81 30.02
N ASN A 313 -14.99 2.62 31.25
CA ASN A 313 -14.61 1.49 32.09
C ASN A 313 -15.05 0.15 31.49
N THR A 314 -16.30 0.03 31.04
CA THR A 314 -16.83 -1.20 30.43
C THR A 314 -16.07 -1.54 29.16
N PHE A 315 -15.78 -0.56 28.31
CA PHE A 315 -15.00 -0.77 27.10
C PHE A 315 -13.55 -1.15 27.43
N GLY A 316 -12.89 -0.43 28.33
CA GLY A 316 -11.53 -0.74 28.76
C GLY A 316 -11.41 -2.13 29.43
N LEU A 317 -12.39 -2.50 30.25
CA LEU A 317 -12.48 -3.83 30.85
C LEU A 317 -12.69 -4.91 29.80
N ALA A 318 -13.63 -4.71 28.86
CA ALA A 318 -13.88 -5.66 27.78
C ALA A 318 -12.65 -5.87 26.89
N THR A 319 -11.91 -4.80 26.54
CA THR A 319 -10.67 -4.90 25.78
C THR A 319 -9.58 -5.64 26.56
N THR A 320 -9.43 -5.36 27.86
CA THR A 320 -8.43 -6.01 28.71
C THR A 320 -8.73 -7.50 28.90
N VAL A 321 -9.99 -7.83 29.23
CA VAL A 321 -10.43 -9.22 29.40
C VAL A 321 -10.35 -9.99 28.09
N GLY A 322 -10.75 -9.37 26.97
CA GLY A 322 -10.61 -9.97 25.64
C GLY A 322 -9.15 -10.28 25.30
N ALA A 323 -8.22 -9.37 25.60
CA ALA A 323 -6.80 -9.60 25.42
C ALA A 323 -6.27 -10.76 26.28
N ILE A 324 -6.64 -10.81 27.57
CA ILE A 324 -6.24 -11.89 28.49
C ILE A 324 -6.79 -13.24 28.02
N LEU A 325 -8.07 -13.31 27.63
CA LEU A 325 -8.68 -14.54 27.15
C LEU A 325 -8.06 -15.00 25.83
N PHE A 326 -7.76 -14.08 24.91
CA PHE A 326 -7.07 -14.39 23.67
C PHE A 326 -5.64 -14.89 23.92
N GLY A 327 -4.91 -14.26 24.84
CA GLY A 327 -3.59 -14.73 25.29
C GLY A 327 -3.62 -16.11 25.93
N ALA A 328 -4.61 -16.39 26.77
CA ALA A 328 -4.79 -17.71 27.36
C ALA A 328 -5.13 -18.77 26.30
N LEU A 329 -5.99 -18.43 25.34
CA LEU A 329 -6.34 -19.30 24.21
C LEU A 329 -5.09 -19.65 23.39
N LEU A 330 -4.23 -18.66 23.11
CA LEU A 330 -2.95 -18.86 22.43
C LEU A 330 -2.04 -19.81 23.20
N LEU A 331 -1.88 -19.61 24.51
CA LEU A 331 -1.05 -20.49 25.35
C LEU A 331 -1.57 -21.94 25.42
N THR A 332 -2.86 -22.16 25.15
CA THR A 332 -3.49 -23.49 25.10
C THR A 332 -3.65 -24.06 23.71
N ALA A 333 -3.34 -23.29 22.66
CA ALA A 333 -3.42 -23.78 21.30
C ALA A 333 -2.36 -24.89 21.12
N PRO A 334 -2.74 -26.04 20.53
CA PRO A 334 -1.81 -27.15 20.38
C PRO A 334 -0.64 -26.75 19.48
N GLY A 335 0.56 -27.26 19.77
CA GLY A 335 1.83 -26.78 19.18
C GLY A 335 1.90 -26.77 17.65
N TRP A 336 1.06 -27.54 16.95
CA TRP A 336 0.95 -27.50 15.49
C TRP A 336 0.23 -26.25 14.95
N LEU A 337 -0.65 -25.63 15.74
CA LEU A 337 -1.29 -24.33 15.41
C LEU A 337 -0.36 -23.13 15.70
N LEU A 338 0.75 -23.37 16.39
CA LEU A 338 1.79 -22.41 16.75
C LEU A 338 3.18 -22.89 16.29
N GLY A 339 3.22 -23.80 15.31
CA GLY A 339 4.43 -24.52 14.90
C GLY A 339 5.59 -23.58 14.61
N ASP A 340 5.28 -22.41 14.07
CA ASP A 340 6.21 -21.30 14.02
C ASP A 340 6.17 -20.53 15.34
N THR A 341 7.24 -20.67 16.11
CA THR A 341 7.61 -19.83 17.27
C THR A 341 7.34 -18.33 17.00
N PHE A 342 7.44 -17.93 15.73
CA PHE A 342 7.13 -16.61 15.20
C PHE A 342 5.65 -16.17 15.34
N CYS A 343 4.69 -17.03 14.99
CA CYS A 343 3.25 -16.71 15.11
C CYS A 343 2.85 -16.51 16.58
N ALA A 344 3.42 -17.32 17.49
CA ALA A 344 3.22 -17.19 18.93
C ALA A 344 3.72 -15.83 19.46
N VAL A 345 4.90 -15.38 19.02
CA VAL A 345 5.48 -14.08 19.41
C VAL A 345 4.61 -12.93 18.91
N PHE A 346 4.19 -12.95 17.65
CA PHE A 346 3.35 -11.88 17.07
C PHE A 346 2.01 -11.73 17.78
N LEU A 347 1.32 -12.86 18.00
CA LEU A 347 0.03 -12.88 18.69
C LEU A 347 0.17 -12.47 20.17
N GLY A 348 1.30 -12.82 20.81
CA GLY A 348 1.67 -12.33 22.14
C GLY A 348 1.80 -10.81 22.21
N ILE A 349 2.47 -10.18 21.24
CA ILE A 349 2.61 -8.71 21.17
C ILE A 349 1.24 -8.02 21.02
N MET A 350 0.37 -8.56 20.16
CA MET A 350 -0.99 -8.06 19.98
C MET A 350 -1.82 -8.10 21.27
N VAL A 351 -1.73 -9.20 22.02
CA VAL A 351 -2.37 -9.35 23.33
C VAL A 351 -1.90 -8.27 24.31
N VAL A 352 -0.58 -8.05 24.39
CA VAL A 352 -0.01 -7.04 25.29
C VAL A 352 -0.51 -5.64 24.93
N PHE A 353 -0.55 -5.31 23.64
CA PHE A 353 -1.03 -4.00 23.17
C PHE A 353 -2.51 -3.77 23.51
N LEU A 354 -3.37 -4.75 23.24
CA LEU A 354 -4.80 -4.66 23.57
C LEU A 354 -5.02 -4.55 25.08
N GLY A 355 -4.24 -5.30 25.88
CA GLY A 355 -4.26 -5.20 27.33
C GLY A 355 -3.89 -3.81 27.84
N LEU A 356 -2.78 -3.24 27.34
CA LEU A 356 -2.34 -1.88 27.70
C LEU A 356 -3.36 -0.82 27.32
N LEU A 357 -3.96 -0.93 26.12
CA LEU A 357 -5.02 -0.02 25.67
C LEU A 357 -6.24 -0.06 26.60
N GLY A 358 -6.67 -1.27 26.98
CA GLY A 358 -7.77 -1.46 27.91
C GLY A 358 -7.51 -0.85 29.28
N VAL A 359 -6.30 -1.02 29.83
CA VAL A 359 -5.87 -0.39 31.09
C VAL A 359 -5.89 1.13 30.99
N LEU A 360 -5.39 1.69 29.89
CA LEU A 360 -5.30 3.13 29.69
C LEU A 360 -6.70 3.77 29.61
N LEU A 361 -7.66 3.09 28.99
CA LEU A 361 -9.08 3.49 28.97
C LEU A 361 -9.72 3.47 30.36
N MET A 362 -9.40 2.47 31.20
CA MET A 362 -9.88 2.42 32.58
C MET A 362 -9.26 3.53 33.45
N VAL A 363 -7.97 3.85 33.25
CA VAL A 363 -7.33 4.99 33.93
C VAL A 363 -7.96 6.30 33.47
N ALA A 364 -8.23 6.45 32.17
CA ALA A 364 -8.91 7.62 31.63
C ALA A 364 -10.30 7.79 32.25
N ALA A 365 -11.10 6.72 32.32
CA ALA A 365 -12.42 6.71 32.93
C ALA A 365 -12.39 7.16 34.41
N ARG A 366 -11.42 6.68 35.19
CA ARG A 366 -11.25 7.11 36.60
C ARG A 366 -10.90 8.59 36.73
N ARG A 367 -10.26 9.19 35.72
CA ARG A 367 -9.86 10.59 35.73
C ARG A 367 -10.85 11.53 35.02
N MET A 368 -11.90 11.01 34.40
CA MET A 368 -12.98 11.85 33.89
C MET A 368 -13.67 12.58 35.04
N GLY A 369 -13.87 13.88 34.86
CA GLY A 369 -14.59 14.77 35.76
C GLY A 369 -15.55 15.65 34.95
N PRO A 370 -16.49 16.36 35.62
CA PRO A 370 -17.48 17.18 34.95
C PRO A 370 -16.82 18.30 34.14
N VAL A 371 -17.38 18.57 32.96
CA VAL A 371 -17.12 19.83 32.25
C VAL A 371 -17.93 20.91 32.94
N ARG A 372 -17.27 21.97 33.39
CA ARG A 372 -17.90 23.12 34.04
C ARG A 372 -17.65 24.37 33.22
N VAL A 373 -18.73 25.04 32.86
CA VAL A 373 -18.73 26.29 32.11
C VAL A 373 -18.93 27.41 33.13
N TYR A 374 -17.95 28.30 33.22
CA TYR A 374 -18.01 29.47 34.07
C TYR A 374 -18.11 30.74 33.23
N GLU A 375 -18.47 31.83 33.89
CA GLU A 375 -18.55 33.16 33.30
C GLU A 375 -17.24 33.56 32.62
N ASN A 376 -16.08 33.25 33.23
CA ASN A 376 -14.79 33.71 32.71
C ASN A 376 -14.04 32.65 31.91
N GLY A 377 -14.50 31.40 31.88
CA GLY A 377 -13.80 30.31 31.20
C GLY A 377 -14.45 28.94 31.35
N VAL A 378 -13.77 27.89 30.90
CA VAL A 378 -14.22 26.50 31.01
C VAL A 378 -13.23 25.69 31.83
N GLU A 379 -13.75 24.84 32.72
CA GLU A 379 -13.00 23.81 33.42
C GLU A 379 -13.32 22.43 32.84
N TRP A 380 -12.29 21.66 32.47
CA TRP A 380 -12.45 20.25 32.09
C TRP A 380 -11.39 19.38 32.75
N ALA A 381 -11.72 18.10 32.94
CA ALA A 381 -10.77 17.11 33.44
C ALA A 381 -9.89 16.59 32.30
N SER A 382 -8.58 16.78 32.41
CA SER A 382 -7.57 16.12 31.58
C SER A 382 -7.13 14.82 32.24
N ILE A 383 -6.98 13.76 31.44
CA ILE A 383 -6.38 12.48 31.88
C ILE A 383 -5.00 12.72 32.51
N ALA A 384 -4.25 13.70 32.00
CA ALA A 384 -2.88 13.96 32.42
C ALA A 384 -2.80 14.71 33.75
N LYS A 385 -3.61 15.76 33.92
CA LYS A 385 -3.30 16.83 34.86
C LYS A 385 -4.47 17.25 35.76
N GLY A 386 -5.58 16.50 35.76
CA GLY A 386 -6.75 16.82 36.60
C GLY A 386 -7.61 17.92 35.99
N LEU A 387 -8.34 18.66 36.82
CA LEU A 387 -9.19 19.76 36.36
C LEU A 387 -8.34 20.95 35.90
N HIS A 388 -8.57 21.43 34.67
CA HIS A 388 -7.95 22.63 34.12
C HIS A 388 -8.98 23.66 33.78
N PHE A 389 -8.76 24.87 34.27
CA PHE A 389 -9.51 26.05 33.87
C PHE A 389 -8.79 26.80 32.74
N LEU A 390 -9.52 27.24 31.72
CA LEU A 390 -9.03 28.09 30.64
C LEU A 390 -10.00 29.26 30.45
N GLY A 391 -9.49 30.48 30.43
CA GLY A 391 -10.31 31.67 30.20
C GLY A 391 -10.87 31.74 28.79
N TRP A 392 -11.98 32.43 28.57
CA TRP A 392 -12.54 32.56 27.22
C TRP A 392 -11.58 33.27 26.25
N GLY A 393 -10.82 34.24 26.74
CA GLY A 393 -9.79 34.95 25.97
C GLY A 393 -8.55 34.12 25.66
N ASP A 394 -8.39 32.94 26.26
CA ASP A 394 -7.34 31.98 25.91
C ASP A 394 -7.63 31.24 24.60
N PHE A 395 -8.88 31.25 24.12
CA PHE A 395 -9.26 30.62 22.88
C PHE A 395 -9.15 31.62 21.72
N SER A 396 -8.48 31.23 20.64
CA SER A 396 -8.41 31.97 19.38
C SER A 396 -9.71 31.94 18.57
N SER A 397 -10.56 30.92 18.77
CA SER A 397 -11.88 30.85 18.15
C SER A 397 -12.76 29.79 18.81
N ALA A 398 -14.08 29.94 18.63
CA ALA A 398 -15.09 28.96 18.98
C ALA A 398 -15.98 28.73 17.75
N ARG A 399 -16.32 27.46 17.48
CA ARG A 399 -17.17 27.10 16.34
C ARG A 399 -18.15 26.03 16.74
N GLU A 400 -19.42 26.30 16.52
CA GLU A 400 -20.45 25.29 16.65
C GLU A 400 -20.35 24.27 15.51
N SER A 401 -20.46 22.99 15.86
CA SER A 401 -20.34 21.86 14.95
C SER A 401 -21.24 20.72 15.39
N THR A 402 -21.69 19.90 14.46
CA THR A 402 -22.43 18.68 14.74
C THR A 402 -21.50 17.47 14.57
N LEU A 403 -21.28 16.71 15.64
CA LEU A 403 -20.51 15.46 15.61
C LEU A 403 -21.36 14.35 16.22
N GLY A 404 -21.59 13.27 15.46
CA GLY A 404 -22.40 12.15 15.92
C GLY A 404 -23.90 12.45 16.08
N GLY A 405 -24.37 13.62 15.67
CA GLY A 405 -25.76 14.07 15.84
C GLY A 405 -26.00 14.99 17.04
N SER A 406 -24.99 15.23 17.88
CA SER A 406 -25.07 16.24 18.95
C SER A 406 -24.40 17.54 18.50
N ARG A 407 -25.05 18.68 18.80
CA ARG A 407 -24.42 20.01 18.69
C ARG A 407 -23.27 20.11 19.70
N MET A 408 -22.14 20.64 19.26
CA MET A 408 -20.94 20.83 20.07
C MET A 408 -20.25 22.15 19.73
N LEU A 409 -19.90 22.92 20.76
CA LEU A 409 -19.03 24.08 20.65
C LEU A 409 -17.57 23.61 20.66
N THR A 410 -16.90 23.65 19.52
CA THR A 410 -15.47 23.36 19.40
C THR A 410 -14.67 24.61 19.72
N LEU A 411 -13.87 24.57 20.80
CA LEU A 411 -12.98 25.64 21.22
C LEU A 411 -11.59 25.43 20.65
N THR A 412 -10.96 26.50 20.17
CA THR A 412 -9.65 26.46 19.51
C THR A 412 -8.71 27.44 20.22
N LYS A 413 -7.56 26.99 20.72
CA LYS A 413 -6.48 27.81 21.29
C LYS A 413 -5.23 27.72 20.40
N ASP A 414 -4.69 28.86 19.99
CA ASP A 414 -3.55 28.97 19.05
C ASP A 414 -3.81 28.27 17.70
N ASN A 415 -5.02 28.41 17.13
CA ASN A 415 -5.45 27.68 15.92
C ASN A 415 -5.46 26.15 16.05
N ARG A 416 -5.52 25.61 17.28
CA ARG A 416 -5.66 24.18 17.51
C ARG A 416 -6.82 23.87 18.47
N PRO A 417 -7.69 22.90 18.16
CA PRO A 417 -8.76 22.49 19.05
C PRO A 417 -8.24 22.16 20.46
N ALA A 418 -8.85 22.81 21.44
CA ALA A 418 -8.51 22.74 22.84
C ALA A 418 -9.53 21.88 23.62
N GLY A 419 -10.79 21.90 23.19
CA GLY A 419 -11.87 21.09 23.77
C GLY A 419 -13.18 21.26 23.00
N SER A 420 -14.17 20.44 23.32
CA SER A 420 -15.53 20.56 22.79
C SER A 420 -16.54 20.52 23.93
N ILE A 421 -17.50 21.45 23.91
CA ILE A 421 -18.58 21.52 24.89
C ILE A 421 -19.87 21.03 24.22
N SER A 422 -20.48 19.99 24.78
CA SER A 422 -21.74 19.42 24.27
C SER A 422 -22.92 20.35 24.51
N ALA A 423 -23.81 20.47 23.53
CA ALA A 423 -25.06 21.24 23.64
C ALA A 423 -26.06 20.67 24.64
N ASP A 424 -25.86 19.43 25.09
CA ASP A 424 -26.70 18.81 26.12
C ASP A 424 -26.39 19.34 27.53
N LEU A 425 -25.45 20.29 27.68
CA LEU A 425 -25.17 20.94 28.96
C LEU A 425 -26.34 21.85 29.35
N PRO A 426 -26.83 21.80 30.60
CA PRO A 426 -27.92 22.66 31.05
C PRO A 426 -27.65 24.14 30.75
N GLY A 427 -28.63 24.84 30.19
CA GLY A 427 -28.51 26.27 29.85
C GLY A 427 -27.65 26.59 28.64
N TYR A 428 -27.23 25.61 27.81
CA TYR A 428 -26.35 25.85 26.66
C TYR A 428 -26.80 27.02 25.78
N ASP A 429 -28.06 27.06 25.36
CA ASP A 429 -28.56 28.14 24.50
C ASP A 429 -28.62 29.51 25.23
N GLU A 430 -28.64 29.54 26.57
CA GLU A 430 -28.65 30.77 27.37
C GLU A 430 -27.25 31.39 27.50
N TRP A 431 -26.23 30.56 27.79
CA TRP A 431 -24.86 31.06 27.98
C TRP A 431 -24.02 31.09 26.70
N MET A 432 -24.43 30.39 25.63
CA MET A 432 -23.62 30.30 24.40
C MET A 432 -23.34 31.65 23.75
N PRO A 433 -24.34 32.53 23.53
CA PRO A 433 -24.11 33.83 22.88
C PRO A 433 -23.08 34.67 23.66
N MET A 434 -23.18 34.65 24.99
CA MET A 434 -22.25 35.34 25.88
C MET A 434 -20.81 34.80 25.76
N ILE A 435 -20.62 33.48 25.63
CA ILE A 435 -19.27 32.91 25.45
C ILE A 435 -18.71 33.28 24.08
N MET A 436 -19.53 33.26 23.03
CA MET A 436 -19.09 33.62 21.68
C MET A 436 -18.58 35.06 21.58
N GLU A 437 -19.13 35.98 22.37
CA GLU A 437 -18.64 37.37 22.48
C GLU A 437 -17.31 37.50 23.24
N ARG A 438 -17.03 36.56 24.17
CA ARG A 438 -15.84 36.61 25.05
C ARG A 438 -14.66 35.80 24.50
N VAL A 439 -14.92 34.84 23.62
CA VAL A 439 -13.87 34.07 22.95
C VAL A 439 -13.00 35.01 22.10
N ALA A 440 -11.69 34.85 22.22
CA ALA A 440 -10.67 35.68 21.56
C ALA A 440 -10.58 37.14 22.03
N ASP A 441 -11.37 37.58 23.02
CA ASP A 441 -11.15 38.86 23.68
C ASP A 441 -10.08 38.71 24.78
N PRO A 442 -8.89 39.34 24.62
CA PRO A 442 -7.79 39.23 25.58
C PRO A 442 -8.16 39.68 27.00
N ALA A 443 -9.23 40.47 27.17
CA ALA A 443 -9.72 40.86 28.49
C ALA A 443 -10.09 39.62 29.33
N TRP A 444 -10.57 38.56 28.69
CA TRP A 444 -11.02 37.30 29.31
C TRP A 444 -9.96 36.20 29.30
N ALA A 445 -8.71 36.51 28.97
CA ALA A 445 -7.61 35.56 29.06
C ALA A 445 -7.23 35.37 30.54
N THR A 446 -7.03 34.12 30.96
CA THR A 446 -6.53 33.86 32.31
C THR A 446 -5.08 34.34 32.44
N GLU A 447 -4.73 34.93 33.60
CA GLU A 447 -3.31 34.97 33.98
C GLU A 447 -2.85 33.53 34.08
N SER A 448 -1.91 33.15 33.20
CA SER A 448 -1.44 31.78 33.11
C SER A 448 -0.89 31.37 34.48
N GLU A 449 -1.64 30.56 35.22
CA GLU A 449 -1.04 29.68 36.21
C GLU A 449 0.01 28.87 35.46
N ASP A 450 1.28 29.03 35.85
CA ASP A 450 2.43 28.39 35.21
C ASP A 450 2.09 26.94 34.88
N VAL A 451 1.88 26.68 33.59
CA VAL A 451 1.57 25.35 33.11
C VAL A 451 2.81 24.51 33.42
N PRO A 452 2.73 23.50 34.31
CA PRO A 452 3.91 22.73 34.65
C PRO A 452 4.45 22.08 33.37
N GLU A 453 5.76 22.21 33.14
CA GLU A 453 6.54 21.68 32.01
C GLU A 453 6.33 20.17 31.76
N SER A 454 5.62 19.46 32.65
CA SER A 454 5.28 18.05 32.55
C SER A 454 4.45 17.64 31.31
N ALA A 455 3.95 18.59 30.51
CA ALA A 455 3.23 18.29 29.26
C ALA A 455 4.12 17.62 28.18
N THR A 456 5.45 17.79 28.24
CA THR A 456 6.39 17.12 27.32
C THR A 456 6.56 15.63 27.62
N ARG A 457 6.36 15.19 28.87
CA ARG A 457 6.51 13.78 29.27
C ARG A 457 5.42 12.85 28.69
N TYR A 458 4.30 13.38 28.19
CA TYR A 458 3.20 12.55 27.68
C TYR A 458 3.38 12.08 26.23
N TRP A 459 4.26 12.72 25.46
CA TRP A 459 4.72 12.16 24.19
C TRP A 459 5.53 10.88 24.41
N ALA A 460 6.12 10.70 25.59
CA ALA A 460 6.91 9.52 25.88
C ALA A 460 6.10 8.21 25.82
N VAL A 461 4.78 8.21 26.07
CA VAL A 461 4.01 6.96 26.07
C VAL A 461 3.72 6.44 24.65
N PRO A 462 3.15 7.21 23.71
CA PRO A 462 3.03 6.77 22.32
C PRO A 462 4.38 6.55 21.65
N THR A 463 5.38 7.38 21.97
CA THR A 463 6.74 7.21 21.45
C THR A 463 7.42 5.96 22.01
N ALA A 464 7.25 5.64 23.30
CA ALA A 464 7.76 4.40 23.88
C ALA A 464 7.07 3.18 23.27
N LEU A 465 5.74 3.22 23.05
CA LEU A 465 5.04 2.14 22.37
C LEU A 465 5.54 1.93 20.93
N LEU A 466 5.79 3.01 20.20
CA LEU A 466 6.39 2.93 18.85
C LEU A 466 7.81 2.38 18.89
N VAL A 467 8.65 2.84 19.82
CA VAL A 467 10.04 2.37 19.98
C VAL A 467 10.08 0.90 20.39
N VAL A 468 9.16 0.46 21.26
CA VAL A 468 9.02 -0.96 21.65
C VAL A 468 8.57 -1.79 20.45
N SER A 469 7.61 -1.33 19.65
CA SER A 469 7.19 -2.04 18.42
C SER A 469 8.31 -2.16 17.40
N ILE A 470 9.09 -1.09 17.19
CA ILE A 470 10.25 -1.11 16.27
C ILE A 470 11.36 -2.01 16.83
N GLY A 471 11.66 -1.90 18.11
CA GLY A 471 12.67 -2.73 18.78
C GLY A 471 12.31 -4.21 18.77
N LEU A 472 11.03 -4.55 18.94
CA LEU A 472 10.54 -5.93 18.79
C LEU A 472 10.67 -6.40 17.34
N GLY A 473 10.27 -5.60 16.34
CA GLY A 473 10.44 -5.98 14.93
C GLY A 473 11.90 -6.21 14.53
N ILE A 474 12.81 -5.34 14.98
CA ILE A 474 14.26 -5.49 14.75
C ILE A 474 14.80 -6.71 15.52
N GLY A 475 14.37 -6.90 16.77
CA GLY A 475 14.79 -8.03 17.60
C GLY A 475 14.36 -9.38 17.02
N THR A 476 13.14 -9.49 16.50
CA THR A 476 12.67 -10.71 15.83
C THR A 476 13.42 -10.94 14.52
N ALA A 477 13.72 -9.89 13.74
CA ALA A 477 14.53 -10.02 12.53
C ALA A 477 15.98 -10.43 12.82
N ALA A 478 16.58 -9.89 13.89
CA ALA A 478 17.93 -10.26 14.32
C ALA A 478 18.01 -11.67 14.91
N PHE A 479 16.96 -12.10 15.63
CA PHE A 479 16.87 -13.45 16.20
C PHE A 479 16.58 -14.51 15.13
N ALA A 480 15.71 -14.21 14.16
CA ALA A 480 15.54 -15.04 12.97
C ALA A 480 16.80 -15.06 12.10
N GLY A 481 17.54 -13.94 12.08
CA GLY A 481 18.82 -13.81 11.40
C GLY A 481 19.98 -14.60 12.04
N SER A 482 19.85 -15.04 13.29
CA SER A 482 20.92 -15.77 14.00
C SER A 482 20.82 -17.29 13.91
N ASP A 483 19.70 -17.83 13.42
CA ASP A 483 19.49 -19.26 13.10
C ASP A 483 19.51 -19.49 11.56
N MET A 484 20.17 -18.60 10.80
CA MET A 484 20.08 -18.53 9.33
C MET A 484 20.80 -19.66 8.56
N ASP A 485 21.62 -20.49 9.20
CA ASP A 485 22.40 -21.50 8.46
C ASP A 485 21.51 -22.63 7.88
N GLU A 486 20.31 -22.89 8.43
CA GLU A 486 19.35 -23.85 7.86
C GLU A 486 18.17 -23.19 7.12
N LEU A 487 17.94 -21.88 7.30
CA LEU A 487 16.73 -21.17 6.86
C LEU A 487 16.90 -20.39 5.56
N LEU A 488 18.10 -20.36 4.98
CA LEU A 488 18.36 -19.77 3.65
C LEU A 488 17.76 -20.59 2.49
N THR A 489 17.35 -21.84 2.73
CA THR A 489 16.55 -22.64 1.79
C THR A 489 15.09 -22.18 1.73
N ILE A 490 14.56 -21.59 2.81
CA ILE A 490 13.29 -20.86 2.77
C ILE A 490 13.59 -19.49 2.19
N SER A 491 13.36 -19.38 0.87
CA SER A 491 13.61 -18.20 0.05
C SER A 491 13.44 -16.90 0.86
N GLY A 492 14.50 -16.09 0.99
CA GLY A 492 14.51 -14.90 1.86
C GLY A 492 13.35 -13.91 1.65
N TRP A 493 12.58 -14.08 0.57
CA TRP A 493 11.29 -13.49 0.28
C TRP A 493 10.25 -13.64 1.39
N ASP A 494 10.20 -14.76 2.12
CA ASP A 494 9.22 -14.96 3.19
C ASP A 494 9.49 -14.02 4.37
N LEU A 495 10.76 -13.82 4.72
CA LEU A 495 11.18 -12.85 5.73
C LEU A 495 10.83 -11.42 5.32
N TYR A 496 11.01 -11.06 4.03
CA TYR A 496 10.66 -9.73 3.51
C TYR A 496 9.15 -9.48 3.52
N LEU A 497 8.33 -10.47 3.15
CA LEU A 497 6.88 -10.38 3.22
C LEU A 497 6.39 -10.18 4.65
N LEU A 498 6.99 -10.91 5.58
CA LEU A 498 6.68 -10.89 7.00
C LEU A 498 7.08 -9.54 7.64
N LEU A 499 8.27 -9.01 7.31
CA LEU A 499 8.69 -7.68 7.71
C LEU A 499 7.73 -6.63 7.15
N GLY A 500 7.36 -6.74 5.88
CA GLY A 500 6.42 -5.84 5.23
C GLY A 500 5.04 -5.82 5.89
N MET A 501 4.47 -7.00 6.16
CA MET A 501 3.17 -7.15 6.79
C MET A 501 3.15 -6.66 8.25
N SER A 502 4.14 -7.06 9.05
CA SER A 502 4.24 -6.66 10.46
C SER A 502 4.47 -5.15 10.60
N THR A 503 5.28 -4.54 9.73
CA THR A 503 5.48 -3.08 9.70
C THR A 503 4.20 -2.35 9.30
N ALA A 504 3.45 -2.86 8.30
CA ALA A 504 2.17 -2.30 7.88
C ALA A 504 1.10 -2.37 8.98
N LEU A 505 1.01 -3.50 9.70
CA LEU A 505 0.10 -3.68 10.84
C LEU A 505 0.47 -2.82 12.03
N GLY A 506 1.75 -2.75 12.41
CA GLY A 506 2.23 -1.86 13.47
C GLY A 506 1.90 -0.40 13.16
N TYR A 507 2.13 0.01 11.91
CA TYR A 507 1.76 1.34 11.43
C TYR A 507 0.25 1.60 11.52
N PHE A 508 -0.56 0.61 11.13
CA PHE A 508 -2.02 0.68 11.25
C PHE A 508 -2.48 0.88 12.70
N PHE A 509 -1.95 0.12 13.66
CA PHE A 509 -2.32 0.25 15.07
C PHE A 509 -1.93 1.60 15.65
N VAL A 510 -0.75 2.11 15.29
CA VAL A 510 -0.33 3.46 15.69
C VAL A 510 -1.26 4.52 15.10
N LEU A 511 -1.68 4.36 13.84
CA LEU A 511 -2.61 5.27 13.18
C LEU A 511 -4.02 5.21 13.80
N MET A 512 -4.52 4.02 14.11
CA MET A 512 -5.79 3.77 14.79
C MET A 512 -5.78 4.36 16.19
N ALA A 513 -4.75 4.08 16.99
CA ALA A 513 -4.58 4.66 18.31
C ALA A 513 -4.58 6.19 18.21
N TRP A 514 -3.83 6.77 17.28
CA TRP A 514 -3.82 8.21 17.07
C TRP A 514 -5.19 8.78 16.64
N MET A 515 -5.90 8.12 15.72
CA MET A 515 -7.24 8.54 15.29
C MET A 515 -8.27 8.47 16.42
N MET A 516 -8.21 7.42 17.25
CA MET A 516 -9.04 7.34 18.46
C MET A 516 -8.66 8.42 19.46
N PHE A 517 -7.37 8.61 19.75
CA PHE A 517 -6.93 9.67 20.65
C PHE A 517 -7.36 11.07 20.17
N ARG A 518 -7.32 11.28 18.85
CA ARG A 518 -7.79 12.52 18.21
C ARG A 518 -9.30 12.71 18.31
N ASN A 519 -10.10 11.68 18.03
CA ASN A 519 -11.56 11.77 18.03
C ASN A 519 -12.15 11.79 19.45
N THR A 520 -11.61 10.98 20.37
CA THR A 520 -12.14 10.83 21.73
C THR A 520 -11.71 11.97 22.65
N PHE A 521 -10.55 12.59 22.41
CA PHE A 521 -9.99 13.60 23.32
C PHE A 521 -9.75 14.98 22.69
N GLY A 522 -10.22 15.22 21.47
CA GLY A 522 -10.04 16.51 20.78
C GLY A 522 -8.58 16.88 20.51
N LEU A 523 -7.64 15.93 20.67
CA LEU A 523 -6.19 16.10 20.52
C LEU A 523 -5.84 16.33 19.05
N THR A 524 -5.95 17.58 18.63
CA THR A 524 -5.61 18.04 17.28
C THR A 524 -4.29 18.82 17.25
N LYS A 525 -3.68 19.07 18.43
CA LYS A 525 -2.34 19.69 18.56
C LYS A 525 -1.21 18.75 18.12
N ALA A 526 -1.42 17.43 18.08
CA ALA A 526 -0.41 16.51 17.59
C ALA A 526 -0.43 16.52 16.07
N ARG A 527 0.42 17.34 15.44
CA ARG A 527 0.88 17.03 14.09
C ARG A 527 1.50 15.65 14.22
N PHE A 528 0.84 14.63 13.69
CA PHE A 528 1.53 13.38 13.42
C PHE A 528 2.72 13.81 12.56
N PRO A 529 3.97 13.65 13.02
CA PRO A 529 5.09 14.15 12.24
C PRO A 529 4.94 13.50 10.88
N THR A 530 4.73 14.28 9.83
CA THR A 530 4.63 13.72 8.49
C THR A 530 5.88 12.87 8.23
N ALA A 531 7.01 13.24 8.83
CA ALA A 531 8.22 12.43 8.93
C ALA A 531 8.03 11.06 9.61
N ALA A 532 7.29 10.92 10.71
CA ALA A 532 6.99 9.62 11.35
C ALA A 532 6.02 8.77 10.51
N LEU A 533 5.22 9.40 9.65
CA LEU A 533 4.29 8.73 8.74
C LEU A 533 4.98 8.34 7.42
N VAL A 534 5.90 9.18 6.94
CA VAL A 534 6.64 9.03 5.68
C VAL A 534 7.92 8.22 5.86
N MET A 535 8.62 8.29 6.99
CA MET A 535 9.87 7.54 7.19
C MET A 535 9.69 6.03 7.11
N PRO A 536 8.68 5.39 7.71
CA PRO A 536 8.50 3.94 7.59
C PRO A 536 8.15 3.53 6.16
N VAL A 537 7.32 4.32 5.47
CA VAL A 537 6.97 4.09 4.07
C VAL A 537 8.17 4.32 3.17
N ALA A 538 8.97 5.36 3.40
CA ALA A 538 10.19 5.66 2.67
C ALA A 538 11.28 4.63 2.97
N ALA A 539 11.37 4.11 4.19
CA ALA A 539 12.27 3.03 4.56
C ALA A 539 11.83 1.72 3.92
N MET A 540 10.54 1.38 3.90
CA MET A 540 10.03 0.22 3.13
C MET A 540 10.29 0.40 1.63
N VAL A 541 10.02 1.58 1.06
CA VAL A 541 10.29 1.86 -0.35
C VAL A 541 11.79 1.81 -0.61
N LEU A 542 12.64 2.27 0.31
CA LEU A 542 14.09 2.22 0.17
C LEU A 542 14.61 0.78 0.28
N VAL A 543 14.15 -0.01 1.27
CA VAL A 543 14.47 -1.44 1.40
C VAL A 543 14.00 -2.19 0.15
N TYR A 544 12.81 -1.88 -0.36
CA TYR A 544 12.30 -2.47 -1.59
C TYR A 544 13.06 -2.01 -2.84
N LEU A 545 13.47 -0.74 -2.93
CA LEU A 545 14.27 -0.23 -4.04
C LEU A 545 15.73 -0.69 -3.95
N VAL A 546 16.25 -0.96 -2.75
CA VAL A 546 17.54 -1.62 -2.56
C VAL A 546 17.40 -3.09 -2.95
N ALA A 547 16.32 -3.77 -2.56
CA ALA A 547 16.04 -5.16 -2.96
C ALA A 547 15.79 -5.31 -4.46
N LEU A 548 15.06 -4.39 -5.11
CA LEU A 548 14.90 -4.33 -6.58
C LEU A 548 16.13 -3.75 -7.29
N GLY A 549 16.93 -2.96 -6.59
CA GLY A 549 18.17 -2.41 -7.13
C GLY A 549 19.28 -3.45 -7.14
N SER A 550 19.29 -4.34 -6.13
CA SER A 550 20.07 -5.57 -6.11
C SER A 550 19.45 -6.64 -7.02
N ALA A 551 18.12 -6.70 -7.11
CA ALA A 551 17.38 -7.55 -8.03
C ALA A 551 16.92 -6.75 -9.26
N GLY A 552 17.84 -6.27 -10.09
CA GLY A 552 17.53 -5.61 -11.37
C GLY A 552 16.63 -6.48 -12.28
N PRO A 553 16.51 -6.23 -13.59
CA PRO A 553 16.17 -7.31 -14.50
C PRO A 553 17.32 -8.33 -14.46
N VAL A 554 17.42 -9.05 -13.35
CA VAL A 554 18.24 -10.23 -13.20
C VAL A 554 17.49 -11.22 -14.08
N SER A 555 17.96 -11.40 -15.31
CA SER A 555 18.22 -12.79 -15.66
C SER A 555 19.07 -13.26 -14.51
N ILE A 556 18.49 -13.99 -13.55
CA ILE A 556 19.26 -14.75 -12.59
C ILE A 556 19.93 -15.82 -13.43
N ALA A 557 20.86 -15.41 -14.29
CA ALA A 557 22.10 -16.12 -14.37
C ALA A 557 22.55 -16.09 -12.92
N TYR A 558 22.25 -17.16 -12.18
CA TYR A 558 23.12 -17.55 -11.11
C TYR A 558 24.48 -17.50 -11.79
N SER A 559 25.24 -16.44 -11.50
CA SER A 559 26.67 -16.55 -11.67
C SER A 559 26.98 -17.62 -10.65
N VAL A 560 27.01 -18.86 -11.11
CA VAL A 560 27.79 -19.89 -10.46
C VAL A 560 29.17 -19.26 -10.51
N ASP A 561 29.52 -18.53 -9.45
CA ASP A 561 30.87 -18.06 -9.26
C ASP A 561 31.64 -19.36 -9.29
N ILE A 562 32.36 -19.60 -10.38
CA ILE A 562 33.28 -20.71 -10.51
C ILE A 562 34.34 -20.40 -9.45
N VAL A 563 34.05 -20.80 -8.22
CA VAL A 563 35.04 -20.84 -7.16
C VAL A 563 35.95 -21.96 -7.61
N GLU A 564 37.01 -21.59 -8.34
CA GLU A 564 38.13 -22.50 -8.54
C GLU A 564 38.49 -23.00 -7.15
N SER A 565 38.42 -24.32 -6.93
CA SER A 565 38.90 -24.91 -5.70
C SER A 565 40.33 -24.43 -5.46
N GLU A 566 40.69 -24.22 -4.20
CA GLU A 566 42.10 -23.97 -3.90
C GLU A 566 42.88 -25.23 -4.34
N ASP A 567 43.93 -25.04 -5.15
CA ASP A 567 44.82 -26.13 -5.58
C ASP A 567 45.12 -27.05 -4.38
N PRO A 568 44.74 -28.35 -4.42
CA PRO A 568 44.81 -29.26 -3.27
C PRO A 568 46.25 -29.53 -2.85
N GLY A 569 47.23 -29.03 -3.60
CA GLY A 569 48.61 -28.92 -3.20
C GLY A 569 49.52 -29.86 -3.96
N THR A 570 50.43 -30.52 -3.25
CA THR A 570 51.48 -31.31 -3.92
C THR A 570 50.92 -32.64 -4.39
N SER A 571 50.97 -32.89 -5.70
CA SER A 571 50.59 -34.18 -6.29
C SER A 571 51.35 -35.34 -5.63
N VAL A 572 50.64 -36.42 -5.29
CA VAL A 572 51.26 -37.68 -4.84
C VAL A 572 51.82 -38.52 -5.99
N MET A 573 51.45 -38.16 -7.23
CA MET A 573 51.87 -38.86 -8.44
C MET A 573 52.62 -37.91 -9.38
N GLU A 574 53.78 -38.31 -9.87
CA GLU A 574 54.52 -37.54 -10.89
C GLU A 574 53.73 -37.53 -12.21
N VAL A 575 53.66 -36.39 -12.89
CA VAL A 575 53.09 -36.33 -14.24
C VAL A 575 53.92 -37.14 -15.23
N GLY A 576 53.27 -37.87 -16.15
CA GLY A 576 53.96 -38.78 -17.06
C GLY A 576 53.05 -39.85 -17.65
N GLU A 577 53.63 -40.97 -18.07
CA GLU A 577 52.90 -42.11 -18.63
C GLU A 577 52.99 -43.30 -17.69
N TYR A 578 51.83 -43.88 -17.34
CA TYR A 578 51.69 -45.07 -16.52
C TYR A 578 50.92 -46.13 -17.31
N THR A 579 51.40 -47.38 -17.26
CA THR A 579 50.81 -48.48 -18.01
C THR A 579 50.86 -49.78 -17.23
N ASP A 580 49.80 -50.59 -17.29
CA ASP A 580 49.71 -51.93 -16.69
C ASP A 580 50.09 -51.94 -15.20
N THR A 581 49.59 -50.95 -14.44
CA THR A 581 50.01 -50.75 -13.05
C THR A 581 48.85 -50.46 -12.11
N GLU A 582 49.06 -50.76 -10.83
CA GLU A 582 48.15 -50.44 -9.74
C GLU A 582 48.83 -49.41 -8.84
N ILE A 583 48.12 -48.31 -8.57
CA ILE A 583 48.62 -47.14 -7.85
C ILE A 583 47.71 -46.93 -6.65
N VAL A 584 48.29 -46.92 -5.45
CA VAL A 584 47.60 -46.47 -4.23
C VAL A 584 47.98 -45.01 -4.02
N ALA A 585 47.00 -44.11 -4.10
CA ALA A 585 47.21 -42.67 -3.96
C ALA A 585 46.70 -42.22 -2.58
N ASP A 586 47.61 -41.77 -1.72
CA ASP A 586 47.33 -41.28 -0.35
C ASP A 586 47.14 -39.76 -0.29
N GLY A 587 46.81 -39.14 -1.42
CA GLY A 587 46.58 -37.72 -1.58
C GLY A 587 46.18 -37.36 -3.03
N PRO A 588 46.12 -36.05 -3.36
CA PRO A 588 45.62 -35.59 -4.65
C PRO A 588 46.58 -35.91 -5.79
N VAL A 589 46.05 -36.18 -6.98
CA VAL A 589 46.80 -36.27 -8.22
C VAL A 589 46.59 -34.98 -8.99
N THR A 590 47.64 -34.16 -9.16
CA THR A 590 47.54 -32.89 -9.88
C THR A 590 48.30 -32.92 -11.22
N VAL A 591 47.70 -32.36 -12.26
CA VAL A 591 48.28 -32.18 -13.59
C VAL A 591 48.39 -30.69 -13.86
N GLY A 592 49.60 -30.15 -13.75
CA GLY A 592 49.87 -28.74 -13.92
C GLY A 592 49.67 -28.22 -15.34
N ALA A 593 49.69 -26.89 -15.48
CA ALA A 593 49.55 -26.23 -16.77
C ALA A 593 50.66 -26.64 -17.76
N GLY A 594 50.26 -27.13 -18.93
CA GLY A 594 51.18 -27.62 -19.97
C GLY A 594 51.75 -29.02 -19.71
N GLU A 595 51.42 -29.63 -18.58
CA GLU A 595 51.79 -31.01 -18.25
C GLU A 595 50.80 -32.00 -18.88
N THR A 596 51.16 -33.27 -18.90
CA THR A 596 50.32 -34.33 -19.44
C THR A 596 50.47 -35.58 -18.60
N LEU A 597 49.34 -36.11 -18.14
CA LEU A 597 49.24 -37.39 -17.47
C LEU A 597 48.52 -38.38 -18.39
N THR A 598 49.19 -39.48 -18.71
CA THR A 598 48.67 -40.57 -19.54
C THR A 598 48.60 -41.83 -18.70
N LEU A 599 47.41 -42.43 -18.63
CA LEU A 599 47.11 -43.64 -17.87
C LEU A 599 46.50 -44.67 -18.84
N HIS A 600 47.14 -45.82 -18.98
CA HIS A 600 46.68 -46.90 -19.86
C HIS A 600 46.63 -48.24 -19.12
N ASN A 601 45.46 -48.87 -18.99
CA ASN A 601 45.29 -50.10 -18.19
C ASN A 601 45.87 -49.92 -16.76
N VAL A 602 45.42 -48.86 -16.08
CA VAL A 602 45.88 -48.49 -14.73
C VAL A 602 44.73 -48.61 -13.74
N SER A 603 45.00 -49.13 -12.55
CA SER A 603 44.08 -49.06 -11.41
C SER A 603 44.58 -48.03 -10.40
N ILE A 604 43.79 -47.00 -10.12
CA ILE A 604 44.05 -46.02 -9.06
C ILE A 604 43.11 -46.31 -7.90
N LEU A 605 43.69 -46.52 -6.72
CA LEU A 605 42.98 -46.74 -5.48
C LEU A 605 43.31 -45.60 -4.50
N PHE A 606 42.38 -44.68 -4.29
CA PHE A 606 42.55 -43.59 -3.33
C PHE A 606 42.44 -44.12 -1.90
N ASP A 607 43.45 -43.86 -1.07
CA ASP A 607 43.49 -44.23 0.37
C ASP A 607 43.44 -42.93 1.22
N PRO A 608 42.24 -42.35 1.40
CA PRO A 608 42.09 -41.02 1.97
C PRO A 608 42.50 -40.99 3.44
N ALA A 609 43.48 -40.14 3.79
CA ALA A 609 43.69 -39.75 5.17
C ALA A 609 42.60 -38.74 5.60
N PRO A 610 42.09 -38.78 6.84
CA PRO A 610 41.04 -37.86 7.28
C PRO A 610 41.44 -36.39 7.11
N GLY A 611 40.63 -35.61 6.38
CA GLY A 611 40.79 -34.16 6.22
C GLY A 611 41.80 -33.71 5.16
N LEU A 612 42.04 -34.53 4.14
CA LEU A 612 42.75 -34.13 2.91
C LEU A 612 41.81 -34.27 1.73
N ASP A 613 42.01 -33.47 0.69
CA ASP A 613 41.31 -33.61 -0.58
C ASP A 613 41.96 -34.74 -1.40
N TYR A 614 41.14 -35.54 -2.06
CA TYR A 614 41.57 -36.70 -2.86
C TYR A 614 40.78 -36.79 -4.15
N GLY A 615 41.48 -37.14 -5.23
CA GLY A 615 40.96 -36.89 -6.56
C GLY A 615 42.02 -36.64 -7.62
N ILE A 616 41.55 -36.26 -8.82
CA ILE A 616 42.39 -35.87 -9.95
C ILE A 616 42.07 -34.42 -10.34
N TRP A 617 43.04 -33.52 -10.20
CA TRP A 617 42.92 -32.11 -10.61
C TRP A 617 43.74 -31.86 -11.87
N VAL A 618 43.11 -31.31 -12.89
CA VAL A 618 43.76 -30.95 -14.15
C VAL A 618 43.63 -29.44 -14.31
N HIS A 619 44.73 -28.73 -14.07
CA HIS A 619 44.77 -27.27 -14.20
C HIS A 619 44.53 -26.81 -15.65
N PRO A 620 44.21 -25.52 -15.87
CA PRO A 620 44.15 -24.95 -17.21
C PRO A 620 45.41 -25.28 -18.02
N ASP A 621 45.24 -25.63 -19.30
CA ASP A 621 46.29 -26.13 -20.22
C ASP A 621 46.92 -27.50 -19.87
N GLY A 622 46.60 -28.09 -18.71
CA GLY A 622 46.93 -29.47 -18.39
C GLY A 622 46.18 -30.47 -19.29
N LYS A 623 46.68 -31.70 -19.38
CA LYS A 623 46.06 -32.77 -20.18
C LYS A 623 46.01 -34.09 -19.44
N LEU A 624 44.83 -34.67 -19.37
CA LEU A 624 44.59 -36.01 -18.83
C LEU A 624 44.18 -36.96 -19.96
N LEU A 625 44.85 -38.09 -20.07
CA LEU A 625 44.46 -39.18 -20.97
C LEU A 625 44.30 -40.45 -20.13
N MET A 626 43.08 -40.98 -20.09
CA MET A 626 42.71 -42.22 -19.42
C MET A 626 42.17 -43.18 -20.47
N ASP A 627 42.74 -44.38 -20.54
CA ASP A 627 42.32 -45.45 -21.43
C ASP A 627 42.37 -46.78 -20.68
N ASP A 628 41.24 -47.46 -20.52
CA ASP A 628 41.10 -48.68 -19.69
C ASP A 628 41.54 -48.45 -18.23
N VAL A 629 41.14 -47.32 -17.63
CA VAL A 629 41.54 -46.96 -16.25
C VAL A 629 40.42 -47.30 -15.27
N HIS A 630 40.77 -47.88 -14.13
CA HIS A 630 39.86 -48.12 -13.01
C HIS A 630 40.20 -47.21 -11.83
N VAL A 631 39.32 -46.30 -11.45
CA VAL A 631 39.50 -45.38 -10.31
C VAL A 631 38.47 -45.67 -9.24
N SER A 632 38.93 -45.87 -8.00
CA SER A 632 38.07 -46.18 -6.85
C SER A 632 38.73 -45.75 -5.54
N SER A 633 37.98 -45.82 -4.43
CA SER A 633 38.50 -45.61 -3.07
C SER A 633 38.75 -46.94 -2.35
N VAL A 634 39.76 -47.01 -1.48
CA VAL A 634 39.99 -48.14 -0.56
C VAL A 634 38.77 -48.35 0.34
N ASP A 635 38.17 -47.26 0.81
CA ASP A 635 36.94 -47.27 1.61
C ASP A 635 35.78 -46.78 0.72
N PRO A 636 34.85 -47.66 0.32
CA PRO A 636 33.70 -47.26 -0.50
C PRO A 636 32.79 -46.20 0.15
N GLY A 637 32.90 -46.00 1.47
CA GLY A 637 32.18 -44.94 2.18
C GLY A 637 32.80 -43.56 2.01
N VAL A 638 34.04 -43.47 1.53
CA VAL A 638 34.75 -42.20 1.31
C VAL A 638 34.90 -41.98 -0.19
N GLY A 639 34.21 -40.97 -0.73
CA GLY A 639 34.30 -40.67 -2.15
C GLY A 639 35.55 -39.88 -2.52
N PHE A 640 35.64 -39.41 -3.76
CA PHE A 640 36.69 -38.52 -4.28
C PHE A 640 36.13 -37.66 -5.42
N CYS A 641 36.79 -36.57 -5.78
CA CYS A 641 36.35 -35.69 -6.88
C CYS A 641 37.37 -35.65 -8.01
N PHE A 642 36.94 -35.31 -9.22
CA PHE A 642 37.85 -34.87 -10.28
C PHE A 642 37.50 -33.42 -10.61
N GLU A 643 38.51 -32.58 -10.81
CA GLU A 643 38.31 -31.22 -11.28
C GLU A 643 39.15 -30.97 -12.54
N ILE A 644 38.48 -30.88 -13.68
CA ILE A 644 39.14 -30.83 -14.98
C ILE A 644 38.92 -29.47 -15.64
N HIS A 645 39.84 -28.54 -15.37
CA HIS A 645 39.94 -27.24 -16.06
C HIS A 645 40.73 -27.33 -17.38
N GLY A 646 41.57 -28.36 -17.52
CA GLY A 646 42.34 -28.65 -18.72
C GLY A 646 41.60 -29.54 -19.73
N LYS A 647 42.37 -30.18 -20.62
CA LYS A 647 41.82 -31.13 -21.61
C LYS A 647 41.77 -32.53 -21.00
N ALA A 648 40.74 -33.29 -21.32
CA ALA A 648 40.65 -34.67 -20.89
C ALA A 648 40.09 -35.61 -21.97
N VAL A 649 40.66 -36.80 -22.04
CA VAL A 649 40.16 -37.91 -22.85
C VAL A 649 40.04 -39.12 -21.93
N ILE A 650 38.83 -39.55 -21.63
CA ILE A 650 38.52 -40.68 -20.75
C ILE A 650 37.83 -41.75 -21.59
N LEU A 651 38.49 -42.89 -21.79
CA LEU A 651 38.06 -43.97 -22.68
C LEU A 651 38.03 -45.29 -21.94
N ASP A 652 36.99 -46.08 -22.18
CA ASP A 652 36.90 -47.47 -21.73
C ASP A 652 37.19 -47.65 -20.22
N SER A 653 36.91 -46.61 -19.42
CA SER A 653 37.34 -46.49 -18.03
C SER A 653 36.18 -46.71 -17.06
N VAL A 654 36.49 -46.97 -15.80
CA VAL A 654 35.52 -47.17 -14.72
C VAL A 654 35.88 -46.25 -13.56
N VAL A 655 34.93 -45.44 -13.12
CA VAL A 655 35.08 -44.55 -11.96
C VAL A 655 34.01 -44.93 -10.93
N VAL A 656 34.43 -45.28 -9.71
CA VAL A 656 33.53 -45.79 -8.67
C VAL A 656 33.60 -44.92 -7.43
N GLY A 657 32.45 -44.40 -6.97
CA GLY A 657 32.34 -43.73 -5.69
C GLY A 657 32.81 -42.28 -5.69
N THR A 658 32.54 -41.51 -6.74
CA THR A 658 32.81 -40.06 -6.67
C THR A 658 31.91 -39.39 -5.63
N ALA A 659 32.34 -38.30 -5.02
CA ALA A 659 31.54 -37.54 -4.06
C ALA A 659 31.77 -36.04 -4.23
N ASN A 660 30.96 -35.25 -3.53
CA ASN A 660 31.16 -33.82 -3.35
C ASN A 660 32.35 -33.54 -2.42
N ASP A 661 33.05 -32.43 -2.69
CA ASP A 661 33.90 -31.78 -1.73
C ASP A 661 33.01 -31.21 -0.60
N PRO A 662 33.11 -31.73 0.64
CA PRO A 662 32.28 -31.28 1.75
C PRO A 662 32.50 -29.81 2.12
N ASP A 663 33.60 -29.18 1.67
CA ASP A 663 33.92 -27.78 1.95
C ASP A 663 33.34 -26.82 0.88
N ILE A 664 32.84 -27.34 -0.25
CA ILE A 664 32.20 -26.52 -1.30
C ILE A 664 30.68 -26.56 -1.12
N GLU A 665 30.15 -25.47 -0.55
CA GLU A 665 28.71 -25.27 -0.25
C GLU A 665 27.78 -25.39 -1.47
N ASN A 666 28.33 -25.38 -2.71
CA ASN A 666 27.60 -25.51 -3.97
C ASN A 666 28.23 -26.52 -4.96
N GLY A 667 29.20 -27.34 -4.54
CA GLY A 667 29.71 -28.39 -5.40
C GLY A 667 28.70 -29.53 -5.39
N GLU A 668 28.22 -30.01 -6.53
CA GLU A 668 27.48 -31.28 -6.59
C GLU A 668 28.44 -32.45 -6.85
N GLY A 669 29.75 -32.22 -6.73
CA GLY A 669 30.79 -33.25 -6.76
C GLY A 669 30.91 -34.00 -8.08
N GLY A 670 31.63 -35.13 -8.03
CA GLY A 670 31.73 -36.03 -9.17
C GLY A 670 33.00 -35.88 -9.98
N VAL A 671 32.88 -36.15 -11.28
CA VAL A 671 33.86 -35.72 -12.28
C VAL A 671 33.44 -34.38 -12.85
N GLU A 672 34.04 -33.30 -12.35
CA GLU A 672 33.70 -31.92 -12.66
C GLU A 672 34.49 -31.41 -13.86
N LEU A 673 33.77 -30.93 -14.87
CA LEU A 673 34.29 -30.56 -16.18
C LEU A 673 34.12 -29.05 -16.40
N TYR A 674 35.21 -28.32 -16.58
CA TYR A 674 35.21 -26.87 -16.80
C TYR A 674 35.73 -26.46 -18.19
N CYS A 675 36.12 -27.42 -19.03
CA CYS A 675 36.68 -27.17 -20.37
C CYS A 675 35.86 -27.86 -21.46
N GLY A 676 35.70 -27.20 -22.62
CA GLY A 676 34.99 -27.79 -23.76
C GLY A 676 35.79 -28.84 -24.55
N ASP A 677 37.10 -28.97 -24.33
CA ASP A 677 37.95 -29.97 -25.01
C ASP A 677 38.08 -31.23 -24.17
N ILE A 678 36.91 -31.79 -23.82
CA ILE A 678 36.77 -32.97 -22.97
C ILE A 678 35.92 -34.01 -23.69
N ARG A 679 36.39 -35.26 -23.67
CA ARG A 679 35.75 -36.40 -24.28
C ARG A 679 35.71 -37.58 -23.33
N VAL A 680 34.51 -38.08 -23.06
CA VAL A 680 34.25 -39.26 -22.22
C VAL A 680 33.52 -40.28 -23.08
N GLU A 681 34.14 -41.43 -23.36
CA GLU A 681 33.54 -42.45 -24.23
C GLU A 681 33.65 -43.85 -23.61
N ASN A 682 32.63 -44.67 -23.83
CA ASN A 682 32.59 -46.10 -23.47
C ASN A 682 32.93 -46.39 -21.99
N SER A 683 32.68 -45.43 -21.10
CA SER A 683 33.10 -45.50 -19.70
C SER A 683 31.93 -45.78 -18.76
N ARG A 684 32.23 -46.24 -17.55
CA ARG A 684 31.25 -46.51 -16.49
C ARG A 684 31.50 -45.64 -15.27
N PHE A 685 30.42 -45.07 -14.72
CA PHE A 685 30.41 -44.31 -13.48
C PHE A 685 29.44 -44.99 -12.52
N GLU A 686 29.95 -45.46 -11.39
CA GLU A 686 29.22 -46.36 -10.49
C GLU A 686 29.19 -45.81 -9.06
N ASN A 687 28.00 -45.80 -8.44
CA ASN A 687 27.80 -45.48 -7.03
C ASN A 687 28.33 -44.10 -6.60
N ALA A 688 28.15 -43.08 -7.43
CA ALA A 688 28.46 -41.71 -7.03
C ALA A 688 27.61 -41.31 -5.80
N GLN A 689 28.24 -40.70 -4.80
CA GLN A 689 27.56 -40.20 -3.60
C GLN A 689 26.84 -38.86 -3.85
N SER A 690 27.08 -38.24 -5.01
CA SER A 690 26.57 -36.96 -5.50
C SER A 690 26.35 -37.10 -7.02
N ALA A 691 26.66 -36.08 -7.83
CA ALA A 691 26.73 -36.20 -9.27
C ALA A 691 27.85 -37.18 -9.70
N SER A 692 27.61 -37.96 -10.76
CA SER A 692 28.68 -38.78 -11.36
C SER A 692 29.59 -37.93 -12.25
N VAL A 693 29.00 -37.05 -13.06
CA VAL A 693 29.69 -36.08 -13.91
C VAL A 693 28.95 -34.74 -13.80
N MET A 694 29.66 -33.68 -13.47
CA MET A 694 29.14 -32.31 -13.51
C MET A 694 29.85 -31.53 -14.61
N THR A 695 29.11 -30.74 -15.38
CA THR A 695 29.69 -29.86 -16.41
C THR A 695 29.35 -28.41 -16.09
N VAL A 696 30.36 -27.53 -16.08
CA VAL A 696 30.19 -26.13 -15.71
C VAL A 696 30.65 -25.25 -16.87
N TYR A 697 29.69 -24.57 -17.51
CA TYR A 697 29.85 -23.69 -18.67
C TYR A 697 30.72 -24.26 -19.80
N CYS A 698 30.66 -25.57 -20.01
CA CYS A 698 31.44 -26.26 -21.03
C CYS A 698 30.56 -27.19 -21.89
N SER A 699 31.11 -27.65 -23.01
CA SER A 699 30.36 -28.45 -24.00
C SER A 699 31.09 -29.76 -24.31
N PRO A 700 31.27 -30.66 -23.33
CA PRO A 700 31.96 -31.93 -23.52
C PRO A 700 31.17 -32.87 -24.44
N ILE A 701 31.87 -33.88 -24.92
CA ILE A 701 31.28 -35.02 -25.63
C ILE A 701 31.27 -36.21 -24.68
N ILE A 702 30.08 -36.70 -24.34
CA ILE A 702 29.87 -37.87 -23.48
C ILE A 702 29.11 -38.92 -24.32
N ARG A 703 29.76 -40.05 -24.65
CA ARG A 703 29.15 -41.08 -25.50
C ARG A 703 29.27 -42.49 -24.97
N ASN A 704 28.22 -43.29 -25.21
CA ASN A 704 28.20 -44.73 -24.91
C ASN A 704 28.62 -45.04 -23.46
N CYS A 705 28.32 -44.14 -22.53
CA CYS A 705 28.67 -44.29 -21.13
C CYS A 705 27.53 -44.95 -20.34
N THR A 706 27.86 -45.55 -19.20
CA THR A 706 26.87 -46.09 -18.25
C THR A 706 27.02 -45.39 -16.91
N PHE A 707 25.92 -44.87 -16.39
CA PHE A 707 25.81 -44.22 -15.08
C PHE A 707 24.88 -45.07 -14.22
N THR A 708 25.37 -45.57 -13.09
CA THR A 708 24.59 -46.49 -12.26
C THR A 708 24.71 -46.17 -10.78
N GLY A 709 23.58 -46.09 -10.08
CA GLY A 709 23.54 -45.98 -8.63
C GLY A 709 24.01 -44.62 -8.10
N ALA A 710 23.88 -43.54 -8.90
CA ALA A 710 24.17 -42.20 -8.40
C ALA A 710 23.11 -41.81 -7.35
N LEU A 711 23.56 -41.43 -6.16
CA LEU A 711 22.66 -41.00 -5.07
C LEU A 711 21.94 -39.69 -5.40
N ASP A 712 22.53 -38.89 -6.29
CA ASP A 712 22.00 -37.62 -6.76
C ASP A 712 21.92 -37.66 -8.30
N GLU A 713 22.84 -36.99 -9.02
CA GLU A 713 22.80 -36.89 -10.47
C GLU A 713 23.61 -37.96 -11.22
N GLY A 714 23.07 -38.45 -12.32
CA GLY A 714 23.89 -39.12 -13.33
C GLY A 714 24.82 -38.10 -14.02
N ILE A 715 24.23 -37.11 -14.68
CA ILE A 715 24.96 -35.96 -15.24
C ILE A 715 24.27 -34.66 -14.83
N GLU A 716 25.02 -33.73 -14.27
CA GLU A 716 24.56 -32.38 -14.00
C GLU A 716 25.21 -31.37 -14.97
N VAL A 717 24.44 -30.40 -15.47
CA VAL A 717 24.91 -29.42 -16.47
C VAL A 717 24.55 -27.99 -16.07
N HIS A 718 25.55 -27.20 -15.66
CA HIS A 718 25.44 -25.76 -15.39
C HIS A 718 25.89 -24.91 -16.58
N GLY A 719 24.96 -24.55 -17.46
CA GLY A 719 25.25 -23.89 -18.72
C GLY A 719 26.05 -24.76 -19.71
N GLY A 720 26.27 -24.23 -20.91
CA GLY A 720 27.00 -24.93 -21.98
C GLY A 720 26.09 -25.78 -22.87
N THR A 721 26.71 -26.54 -23.79
CA THR A 721 25.99 -27.28 -24.85
C THR A 721 26.55 -28.71 -25.03
N PRO A 722 26.53 -29.56 -24.00
CA PRO A 722 27.11 -30.90 -24.09
C PRO A 722 26.36 -31.77 -25.09
N LEU A 723 27.10 -32.69 -25.73
CA LEU A 723 26.52 -33.81 -26.48
C LEU A 723 26.55 -35.05 -25.60
N ILE A 724 25.38 -35.58 -25.27
CA ILE A 724 25.18 -36.79 -24.47
C ILE A 724 24.51 -37.83 -25.37
N GLU A 725 25.26 -38.82 -25.83
CA GLU A 725 24.79 -39.74 -26.88
C GLU A 725 24.98 -41.22 -26.49
N GLY A 726 23.95 -42.05 -26.70
CA GLY A 726 24.04 -43.50 -26.51
C GLY A 726 24.32 -43.92 -25.07
N CYS A 727 24.05 -43.06 -24.09
CA CYS A 727 24.33 -43.33 -22.68
C CYS A 727 23.19 -44.11 -22.01
N THR A 728 23.51 -44.87 -20.97
CA THR A 728 22.53 -45.58 -20.13
C THR A 728 22.60 -45.07 -18.70
N PHE A 729 21.45 -44.74 -18.12
CA PHE A 729 21.27 -44.30 -16.74
C PHE A 729 20.38 -45.31 -16.02
N SER A 730 20.84 -45.84 -14.90
CA SER A 730 20.09 -46.84 -14.12
C SER A 730 20.23 -46.62 -12.63
N ASP A 731 19.11 -46.69 -11.88
CA ASP A 731 19.12 -46.50 -10.43
C ASP A 731 19.78 -45.16 -10.00
N CYS A 732 19.59 -44.09 -10.78
CA CYS A 732 20.04 -42.73 -10.42
C CYS A 732 18.84 -41.91 -9.95
N GLU A 733 18.96 -41.14 -8.87
CA GLU A 733 17.87 -40.29 -8.36
C GLU A 733 17.44 -39.25 -9.42
N TRP A 734 18.42 -38.54 -9.98
CA TRP A 734 18.25 -37.63 -11.13
C TRP A 734 19.21 -37.98 -12.28
N PRO A 735 18.81 -38.79 -13.26
CA PRO A 735 19.69 -39.19 -14.35
C PRO A 735 20.38 -38.02 -15.08
N ILE A 736 19.64 -36.97 -15.41
CA ILE A 736 20.20 -35.74 -15.99
C ILE A 736 19.47 -34.52 -15.41
N ILE A 737 20.23 -33.54 -14.93
CA ILE A 737 19.71 -32.21 -14.61
C ILE A 737 20.42 -31.13 -15.44
N LEU A 738 19.64 -30.21 -16.00
CA LEU A 738 20.13 -29.06 -16.77
C LEU A 738 19.74 -27.74 -16.07
N TRP A 739 20.74 -26.95 -15.69
CA TRP A 739 20.60 -25.67 -15.01
C TRP A 739 21.19 -24.50 -15.81
N ASN A 740 20.73 -23.29 -15.48
CA ASN A 740 21.43 -22.05 -15.80
C ASN A 740 21.68 -21.79 -17.30
N GLY A 741 20.68 -22.05 -18.14
CA GLY A 741 20.74 -21.77 -19.57
C GLY A 741 21.52 -22.81 -20.37
N SER A 742 21.58 -24.04 -19.87
CA SER A 742 22.12 -25.19 -20.62
C SER A 742 21.32 -25.45 -21.89
N GLU A 743 22.00 -25.81 -22.97
CA GLU A 743 21.42 -26.23 -24.26
C GLU A 743 21.99 -27.60 -24.70
N ALA A 744 21.60 -28.67 -24.00
CA ALA A 744 22.16 -30.01 -24.24
C ALA A 744 21.53 -30.72 -25.46
N GLU A 745 22.34 -31.52 -26.17
CA GLU A 745 21.85 -32.49 -27.16
C GLU A 745 21.91 -33.91 -26.55
N ILE A 746 20.74 -34.50 -26.27
CA ILE A 746 20.58 -35.79 -25.60
C ILE A 746 19.98 -36.79 -26.60
N VAL A 747 20.76 -37.77 -27.03
CA VAL A 747 20.44 -38.59 -28.21
C VAL A 747 20.63 -40.08 -27.95
N ASN A 748 19.62 -40.89 -28.26
CA ASN A 748 19.67 -42.36 -28.15
C ASN A 748 20.05 -42.85 -26.74
N CYS A 749 19.70 -42.10 -25.70
CA CYS A 749 19.97 -42.48 -24.31
C CYS A 749 18.87 -43.39 -23.75
N THR A 750 19.22 -44.21 -22.77
CA THR A 750 18.27 -45.09 -22.06
C THR A 750 18.27 -44.73 -20.58
N PHE A 751 17.08 -44.51 -20.03
CA PHE A 751 16.81 -44.21 -18.62
C PHE A 751 15.96 -45.36 -18.08
N VAL A 752 16.45 -46.08 -17.07
CA VAL A 752 15.78 -47.29 -16.57
C VAL A 752 15.80 -47.38 -15.05
N ASP A 753 14.66 -47.66 -14.45
CA ASP A 753 14.52 -47.86 -12.99
C ASP A 753 15.04 -46.64 -12.18
N CYS A 754 14.75 -45.43 -12.65
CA CYS A 754 15.11 -44.18 -11.98
C CYS A 754 13.85 -43.51 -11.38
N PRO A 755 13.92 -42.87 -10.21
CA PRO A 755 12.80 -42.10 -9.67
C PRO A 755 12.35 -40.99 -10.62
N ARG A 756 13.31 -40.29 -11.25
CA ARG A 756 13.06 -39.20 -12.21
C ARG A 756 13.82 -39.44 -13.52
N GLY A 757 13.50 -38.65 -14.53
CA GLY A 757 14.16 -38.67 -15.84
C GLY A 757 15.07 -37.46 -16.05
N ILE A 758 14.75 -36.61 -17.04
CA ILE A 758 15.50 -35.38 -17.35
C ILE A 758 14.80 -34.19 -16.69
N ASP A 759 15.54 -33.41 -15.90
CA ASP A 759 15.05 -32.17 -15.30
C ASP A 759 15.75 -30.93 -15.89
N MET A 760 15.01 -29.84 -16.05
CA MET A 760 15.43 -28.61 -16.73
C MET A 760 14.95 -27.36 -16.01
N ALA A 761 15.86 -26.73 -15.27
CA ALA A 761 15.63 -25.43 -14.67
C ALA A 761 16.26 -24.33 -15.54
N GLN A 762 15.43 -23.48 -16.14
CA GLN A 762 15.86 -22.36 -16.97
C GLN A 762 16.80 -22.77 -18.12
N SER A 763 16.60 -23.97 -18.65
CA SER A 763 17.50 -24.62 -19.60
C SER A 763 16.69 -25.35 -20.66
N SER A 764 17.25 -25.49 -21.85
CA SER A 764 16.59 -26.17 -22.97
C SER A 764 17.40 -27.38 -23.42
N ALA A 765 16.75 -28.35 -24.06
CA ALA A 765 17.43 -29.50 -24.61
C ALA A 765 16.79 -29.98 -25.91
N THR A 766 17.59 -30.61 -26.76
CA THR A 766 17.08 -31.47 -27.83
C THR A 766 17.20 -32.92 -27.38
N ILE A 767 16.06 -33.58 -27.16
CA ILE A 767 15.95 -34.94 -26.62
C ILE A 767 15.38 -35.84 -27.70
N ARG A 768 16.19 -36.75 -28.24
CA ARG A 768 15.80 -37.55 -29.41
C ARG A 768 16.15 -39.02 -29.30
N GLY A 769 15.24 -39.89 -29.72
CA GLY A 769 15.48 -41.33 -29.79
C GLY A 769 15.73 -41.98 -28.43
N CYS A 770 15.36 -41.30 -27.34
CA CYS A 770 15.61 -41.76 -25.98
C CYS A 770 14.53 -42.74 -25.51
N THR A 771 14.90 -43.63 -24.60
CA THR A 771 14.01 -44.62 -23.98
C THR A 771 13.92 -44.37 -22.48
N PHE A 772 12.70 -44.19 -21.97
CA PHE A 772 12.40 -44.06 -20.55
C PHE A 772 11.58 -45.27 -20.10
N LEU A 773 12.13 -46.05 -19.18
CA LEU A 773 11.53 -47.30 -18.69
C LEU A 773 11.46 -47.30 -17.17
N ASN A 774 10.28 -47.55 -16.61
CA ASN A 774 10.08 -47.64 -15.15
C ASN A 774 10.53 -46.36 -14.41
N ILE A 775 10.03 -45.20 -14.84
CA ILE A 775 10.32 -43.91 -14.19
C ILE A 775 9.19 -43.58 -13.22
N GLU A 776 9.49 -43.38 -11.94
CA GLU A 776 8.46 -43.25 -10.89
C GLU A 776 7.65 -41.95 -11.03
N ASP A 777 8.33 -40.81 -11.07
CA ASP A 777 7.73 -39.47 -11.01
C ASP A 777 7.45 -38.93 -12.41
N TYR A 778 8.50 -38.47 -13.11
CA TYR A 778 8.41 -37.86 -14.45
C TYR A 778 9.59 -38.24 -15.33
N ALA A 779 9.34 -38.43 -16.63
CA ALA A 779 10.39 -38.71 -17.60
C ALA A 779 11.11 -37.44 -18.06
N ILE A 780 10.39 -36.32 -18.25
CA ILE A 780 10.97 -35.04 -18.65
C ILE A 780 10.23 -33.91 -17.91
N GLN A 781 10.94 -33.08 -17.13
CA GLN A 781 10.38 -31.89 -16.49
C GLN A 781 11.13 -30.63 -16.95
N TRP A 782 10.41 -29.51 -17.07
CA TRP A 782 11.02 -28.20 -17.23
C TRP A 782 10.25 -27.08 -16.55
N THR A 783 10.95 -26.01 -16.21
CA THR A 783 10.34 -24.81 -15.65
C THR A 783 9.62 -23.98 -16.72
N SER A 784 8.49 -23.34 -16.41
CA SER A 784 7.70 -22.58 -17.40
C SER A 784 8.39 -21.31 -17.94
N ASP A 785 9.52 -20.92 -17.36
CA ASP A 785 10.38 -19.84 -17.83
C ASP A 785 11.54 -20.34 -18.72
N THR A 786 11.64 -21.65 -18.95
CA THR A 786 12.52 -22.23 -19.96
C THR A 786 12.13 -21.73 -21.36
N ASP A 787 13.05 -21.02 -22.01
CA ASP A 787 12.92 -20.51 -23.39
C ASP A 787 14.24 -20.73 -24.14
N PRO A 788 14.26 -21.54 -25.21
CA PRO A 788 13.12 -22.27 -25.79
C PRO A 788 12.68 -23.49 -24.96
N GLU A 789 11.42 -23.91 -25.13
CA GLU A 789 10.94 -25.21 -24.63
C GLU A 789 11.79 -26.37 -25.19
N PRO A 790 11.94 -27.49 -24.46
CA PRO A 790 12.70 -28.63 -24.94
C PRO A 790 12.09 -29.24 -26.21
N VAL A 791 12.95 -29.59 -27.16
CA VAL A 791 12.58 -30.28 -28.39
C VAL A 791 12.63 -31.78 -28.16
N MET A 792 11.51 -32.48 -28.38
CA MET A 792 11.39 -33.92 -28.13
C MET A 792 11.01 -34.66 -29.41
N GLU A 793 11.82 -35.63 -29.84
CA GLU A 793 11.64 -36.38 -31.09
C GLU A 793 11.86 -37.89 -30.90
N ASP A 794 10.97 -38.73 -31.42
CA ASP A 794 11.17 -40.19 -31.47
C ASP A 794 11.53 -40.85 -30.11
N ASN A 795 11.05 -40.29 -28.99
CA ASN A 795 11.26 -40.85 -27.66
C ASN A 795 10.22 -41.93 -27.31
N MET A 796 10.64 -42.95 -26.55
CA MET A 796 9.79 -44.03 -26.07
C MET A 796 9.61 -43.93 -24.56
N PHE A 797 8.37 -44.03 -24.09
CA PHE A 797 8.02 -44.01 -22.68
C PHE A 797 7.26 -45.29 -22.31
N GLU A 798 7.77 -46.05 -21.35
CA GLU A 798 7.14 -47.27 -20.85
C GLU A 798 7.15 -47.28 -19.32
N ASN A 799 5.97 -47.42 -18.71
CA ASN A 799 5.80 -47.42 -17.26
C ASN A 799 6.43 -46.17 -16.58
N VAL A 800 6.05 -44.98 -17.05
CA VAL A 800 6.47 -43.70 -16.48
C VAL A 800 5.31 -43.05 -15.71
N GLY A 801 5.58 -42.36 -14.61
CA GLY A 801 4.57 -41.59 -13.86
C GLY A 801 3.90 -40.53 -14.73
N THR A 802 4.68 -39.58 -15.22
CA THR A 802 4.30 -38.63 -16.28
C THR A 802 5.35 -38.54 -17.37
N GLU A 803 4.94 -38.55 -18.65
CA GLU A 803 5.88 -38.38 -19.78
C GLU A 803 6.55 -37.01 -19.77
N THR A 804 5.77 -35.95 -19.49
CA THR A 804 6.24 -34.57 -19.43
C THR A 804 5.58 -33.84 -18.27
N ASP A 805 6.33 -33.02 -17.54
CA ASP A 805 5.80 -32.10 -16.53
C ASP A 805 6.34 -30.69 -16.73
N VAL A 806 5.48 -29.68 -16.55
CA VAL A 806 5.85 -28.27 -16.68
C VAL A 806 5.70 -27.60 -15.34
N GLN A 807 6.81 -27.39 -14.65
CA GLN A 807 6.82 -26.71 -13.38
C GLN A 807 6.56 -25.23 -13.61
N THR A 808 5.36 -24.77 -13.30
CA THR A 808 5.04 -23.34 -13.42
C THR A 808 5.92 -22.55 -12.46
N VAL A 809 6.85 -21.77 -13.01
CA VAL A 809 7.58 -20.74 -12.25
C VAL A 809 6.56 -19.68 -11.92
N PHE A 810 5.94 -19.84 -10.76
CA PHE A 810 5.21 -18.75 -10.15
C PHE A 810 6.23 -17.63 -9.97
N ALA A 811 6.12 -16.56 -10.76
CA ALA A 811 6.75 -15.29 -10.43
C ALA A 811 6.45 -15.06 -8.95
N SER A 812 7.49 -15.18 -8.10
CA SER A 812 7.34 -15.65 -6.73
C SER A 812 6.13 -14.96 -6.10
N MET A 813 5.23 -15.71 -5.47
CA MET A 813 4.06 -15.13 -4.80
C MET A 813 4.48 -13.97 -3.86
N GLY A 814 5.74 -14.01 -3.38
CA GLY A 814 6.54 -12.89 -2.85
C GLY A 814 6.44 -11.59 -3.63
N SER A 815 6.77 -11.57 -4.92
CA SER A 815 6.70 -10.39 -5.79
C SER A 815 5.27 -9.84 -5.95
N ILE A 816 4.25 -10.69 -6.08
CA ILE A 816 2.83 -10.27 -6.16
C ILE A 816 2.36 -9.68 -4.83
N CYS A 817 2.59 -10.38 -3.72
CA CYS A 817 2.21 -9.93 -2.38
C CYS A 817 2.96 -8.65 -1.96
N THR A 818 4.23 -8.52 -2.35
CA THR A 818 5.01 -7.30 -2.14
C THR A 818 4.49 -6.14 -2.98
N GLY A 819 4.15 -6.39 -4.25
CA GLY A 819 3.52 -5.41 -5.12
C GLY A 819 2.18 -4.89 -4.57
N ILE A 820 1.32 -5.79 -4.07
CA ILE A 820 0.04 -5.43 -3.42
C ILE A 820 0.27 -4.61 -2.14
N THR A 821 1.24 -5.01 -1.31
CA THR A 821 1.56 -4.32 -0.06
C THR A 821 2.07 -2.91 -0.33
N MET A 822 2.98 -2.75 -1.29
CA MET A 822 3.44 -1.44 -1.75
C MET A 822 2.31 -0.58 -2.29
N ALA A 823 1.48 -1.13 -3.18
CA ALA A 823 0.35 -0.39 -3.74
C ALA A 823 -0.59 0.11 -2.65
N THR A 824 -0.87 -0.72 -1.65
CA THR A 824 -1.72 -0.38 -0.49
C THR A 824 -1.08 0.71 0.36
N ALA A 825 0.22 0.60 0.65
CA ALA A 825 0.96 1.61 1.41
C ALA A 825 1.00 2.98 0.68
N VAL A 826 1.25 2.97 -0.64
CA VAL A 826 1.26 4.19 -1.47
C VAL A 826 -0.12 4.82 -1.54
N ILE A 827 -1.17 4.04 -1.78
CA ILE A 827 -2.56 4.52 -1.81
C ILE A 827 -2.96 5.09 -0.45
N GLY A 828 -2.66 4.38 0.64
CA GLY A 828 -2.91 4.84 2.01
C GLY A 828 -2.23 6.18 2.29
N THR A 829 -0.95 6.31 1.90
CA THR A 829 -0.17 7.55 2.03
C THR A 829 -0.79 8.69 1.20
N MET A 830 -1.18 8.42 -0.06
CA MET A 830 -1.82 9.43 -0.91
C MET A 830 -3.16 9.90 -0.36
N VAL A 831 -3.99 9.00 0.16
CA VAL A 831 -5.26 9.34 0.81
C VAL A 831 -5.00 10.24 2.02
N LEU A 832 -4.02 9.88 2.86
CA LEU A 832 -3.65 10.68 4.04
C LEU A 832 -3.12 12.07 3.64
N LEU A 833 -2.24 12.16 2.65
CA LEU A 833 -1.74 13.45 2.14
C LEU A 833 -2.87 14.30 1.56
N ARG A 834 -3.82 13.69 0.86
CA ARG A 834 -4.99 14.39 0.31
C ARG A 834 -5.91 14.90 1.41
N MET A 835 -6.19 14.08 2.43
CA MET A 835 -6.97 14.49 3.60
C MET A 835 -6.30 15.63 4.37
N ASN A 836 -4.96 15.66 4.39
CA ASN A 836 -4.20 16.74 5.03
C ASN A 836 -4.20 18.03 4.18
N ARG A 837 -4.13 17.90 2.84
CA ARG A 837 -4.18 19.03 1.89
C ARG A 837 -5.57 19.61 1.67
N SER A 838 -6.64 18.86 1.84
CA SER A 838 -8.02 19.36 1.66
C SER A 838 -8.51 20.28 2.77
N ARG A 839 -7.62 20.74 3.67
CA ARG A 839 -7.94 21.93 4.46
C ARG A 839 -7.93 23.12 3.52
N PRO A 840 -9.02 23.89 3.41
CA PRO A 840 -8.99 25.13 2.66
C PRO A 840 -7.86 25.98 3.25
N GLU A 841 -6.85 26.28 2.44
CA GLU A 841 -5.95 27.38 2.72
C GLU A 841 -6.85 28.60 2.86
N ARG A 842 -7.15 28.97 4.10
CA ARG A 842 -7.58 30.33 4.36
C ARG A 842 -6.39 31.16 3.94
N VAL A 843 -6.57 31.89 2.84
CA VAL A 843 -5.79 33.07 2.48
C VAL A 843 -5.59 33.83 3.78
N SER A 844 -4.41 33.71 4.38
CA SER A 844 -4.04 34.60 5.45
C SER A 844 -4.05 35.97 4.79
N ARG A 845 -4.99 36.83 5.19
CA ARG A 845 -4.74 38.27 5.08
C ARG A 845 -3.43 38.48 5.82
N LYS A 846 -2.33 38.58 5.07
CA LYS A 846 -1.09 39.09 5.62
C LYS A 846 -1.44 40.48 6.13
N SER A 847 -1.16 40.65 7.41
CA SER A 847 -0.99 41.91 8.09
C SER A 847 -0.31 42.94 7.18
N ASP A 848 -0.74 44.18 7.36
CA ASP A 848 -0.36 45.37 6.62
C ASP A 848 1.13 45.44 6.22
N PRO A 849 1.45 46.03 5.06
CA PRO A 849 2.83 46.33 4.72
C PRO A 849 3.39 47.29 5.77
N GLU A 850 4.54 46.93 6.36
CA GLU A 850 5.40 47.85 7.07
C GLU A 850 5.60 49.10 6.19
N ILE A 851 5.10 50.23 6.67
CA ILE A 851 5.47 51.54 6.17
C ILE A 851 6.95 51.72 6.51
N ILE A 852 7.81 51.55 5.51
CA ILE A 852 9.21 51.97 5.59
C ILE A 852 9.20 53.50 5.61
N GLU A 853 9.41 54.08 6.78
CA GLU A 853 9.80 55.49 6.91
C GLU A 853 11.17 55.68 6.24
N LEU A 854 11.16 56.27 5.04
CA LEU A 854 12.35 56.91 4.49
C LEU A 854 12.51 58.25 5.19
N GLY A 855 13.37 58.27 6.20
CA GLY A 855 13.90 59.49 6.78
C GLY A 855 14.53 60.37 5.69
N GLY A 856 14.18 61.66 5.72
CA GLY A 856 14.89 62.66 4.96
C GLY A 856 16.28 62.91 5.54
N THR A 857 17.22 63.21 4.64
CA THR A 857 18.21 64.29 4.79
C THR A 857 18.83 64.59 3.42
N ASP A 858 18.83 65.89 3.08
CA ASP A 858 19.78 66.64 2.25
C ASP A 858 19.94 66.29 0.75
N TYR A 859 19.14 66.95 -0.11
CA TYR A 859 19.55 68.11 -0.95
C TYR A 859 18.39 68.58 -1.85
#